data_AF-A0A8H6M185-F1
#
_entry.id   AF-A0A8H6M185-F1
#
_cell.length_a   1.000
_cell.length_b   1.000
_cell.length_c   1.000
_cell.angle_alpha   90.00
_cell.angle_beta   90.00
_cell.angle_gamma   90.00
#
_symmetry.space_group_name_H-M   'P 1'
#
loop_
_entity.id
_entity.type
_entity.pdbx_description
1 polymer ?
#
loop_
_entity_poly.entity_id
_entity_poly.type
_entity_poly.pdbx_seq_one_letter_code
_entity_poly.pdbx_strand_id
1 'polypeptide(L)'
;MRQTVEGGPDAKFRRALENMRYGACDDNDLTFLRTLVARRGSSTKCLSLPLFRNVSIITSRNSYKDRFNDMGCKQFAAGRGEELHVFHSVDFMGNNKDITAPKVRLGKQKSTKVGLPESLQRLLWSLEPHTCEHIPAVLRLCKGMPVMLRYNDATELCITKGQEGLVVGWDSLPGKYGTKALETVYVKLLNPPKSIQLPGLDKNVVPIPKTKNSIMCDLPDKKSAKEPGLPIERQQVNILPNFSMTDYASQGKSRKVNVVDLSMAKDVQNVYTALSRSCSAEGTVILQSADLKTRIASGIDGYQRQEFRELAWLDKLTEARYEGTLPDGVKGEMRYPLIKSFRSLVGSVPSITDDRNLREGISEIKAHKNRKILNEVYSENNVLWDHKALSFPQGPGDKDKRKRQGKTGKGAEEANRKSQYNDANGHITKRGRIEGVGNEAETPKGFIWDSRSYSCAYDALFTVLFNIWYLAQDLWGPRFASINYAMKILSDNFKQVASETLTMEEARDNVREVLFNASPEDFPKGRQFASIDLLVNAMLSSSKVYGSTSLVCGSCGYKGLDDKNLDLKTVTTIPEADEGNHALRQPASLCVEQALFSQAASTAHHCPSCANSLGTFSFLWRQMQLSSFPDILAIELADVNIKRLEPTLRLPSTEAHCLMTLRGVLYHSRLSAHFTCRVVDPSGGVWYHDGAVTGRDVEYESLLVGGDDNAWLNHGPQDYRRVYAIYARLQ
;
A
#
# COMPACT_ATOMS: atom_id res chain seq x y z
N MET A 1 -16.61 -11.75 24.68
CA MET A 1 -15.29 -12.23 24.18
C MET A 1 -15.21 -13.75 24.24
N ARG A 2 -14.17 -14.40 23.70
CA ARG A 2 -14.09 -15.88 23.59
C ARG A 2 -13.36 -16.59 24.74
N GLN A 3 -12.61 -15.82 25.51
CA GLN A 3 -11.97 -16.21 26.75
C GLN A 3 -13.05 -16.32 27.82
N THR A 4 -13.37 -17.53 28.27
CA THR A 4 -14.46 -17.80 29.23
C THR A 4 -13.98 -17.94 30.68
N VAL A 5 -12.67 -18.08 30.91
CA VAL A 5 -12.11 -18.17 32.27
C VAL A 5 -12.09 -16.78 32.91
N GLU A 6 -12.55 -16.70 34.16
CA GLU A 6 -12.49 -15.48 34.96
C GLU A 6 -11.14 -15.35 35.68
N GLY A 7 -10.61 -14.13 35.75
CA GLY A 7 -9.29 -13.84 36.31
C GLY A 7 -8.09 -14.28 35.46
N GLY A 8 -6.90 -14.18 36.06
CA GLY A 8 -5.65 -14.72 35.50
C GLY A 8 -5.22 -14.14 34.14
N PRO A 9 -4.45 -14.92 33.35
CA PRO A 9 -4.00 -14.54 32.01
C PRO A 9 -5.15 -14.29 31.02
N ASP A 10 -6.27 -14.99 31.15
CA ASP A 10 -7.41 -14.86 30.23
C ASP A 10 -8.16 -13.54 30.43
N ALA A 11 -8.29 -13.04 31.67
CA ALA A 11 -8.80 -11.69 31.92
C ALA A 11 -7.87 -10.61 31.32
N LYS A 12 -6.55 -10.75 31.45
CA LYS A 12 -5.58 -9.83 30.82
C LYS A 12 -5.68 -9.87 29.29
N PHE A 13 -5.88 -11.05 28.70
CA PHE A 13 -6.06 -11.18 27.26
C PHE A 13 -7.38 -10.60 26.77
N ARG A 14 -8.45 -10.77 27.55
CA ARG A 14 -9.78 -10.18 27.28
C ARG A 14 -9.68 -8.66 27.22
N ARG A 15 -9.13 -8.03 28.27
CA ARG A 15 -8.84 -6.58 28.33
C ARG A 15 -8.00 -6.12 27.14
N ALA A 16 -6.89 -6.81 26.87
CA ALA A 16 -6.00 -6.46 25.76
C ALA A 16 -6.73 -6.50 24.40
N LEU A 17 -7.61 -7.49 24.17
CA LEU A 17 -8.41 -7.57 22.95
C LEU A 17 -9.54 -6.53 22.89
N GLU A 18 -10.16 -6.19 24.02
CA GLU A 18 -11.17 -5.14 24.12
C GLU A 18 -10.56 -3.77 23.78
N ASN A 19 -9.41 -3.43 24.36
CA ASN A 19 -8.66 -2.22 24.00
C ASN A 19 -8.17 -2.26 22.54
N MET A 20 -7.72 -3.43 22.05
CA MET A 20 -7.27 -3.62 20.67
C MET A 20 -8.38 -3.39 19.65
N ARG A 21 -9.65 -3.71 19.98
CA ARG A 21 -10.80 -3.43 19.11
C ARG A 21 -10.90 -1.96 18.70
N TYR A 22 -10.42 -1.05 19.56
CA TYR A 22 -10.41 0.40 19.35
C TYR A 22 -9.02 0.97 19.02
N GLY A 23 -7.99 0.11 18.87
CA GLY A 23 -6.60 0.57 18.72
C GLY A 23 -6.07 1.32 19.93
N ALA A 24 -6.58 1.02 21.12
CA ALA A 24 -6.34 1.75 22.36
C ALA A 24 -5.51 0.95 23.41
N CYS A 25 -4.78 -0.09 22.99
CA CYS A 25 -3.97 -0.90 23.91
C CYS A 25 -2.93 -0.06 24.67
N ASP A 26 -2.82 -0.31 25.97
CA ASP A 26 -1.85 0.34 26.84
C ASP A 26 -0.54 -0.48 26.98
N ASP A 27 0.42 0.05 27.74
CA ASP A 27 1.68 -0.65 27.98
C ASP A 27 1.54 -1.91 28.86
N ASN A 28 0.43 -2.09 29.59
CA ASN A 28 0.11 -3.34 30.31
C ASN A 28 -0.35 -4.41 29.32
N ASP A 29 -1.23 -4.07 28.37
CA ASP A 29 -1.70 -4.94 27.30
C ASP A 29 -0.52 -5.39 26.42
N LEU A 30 0.36 -4.45 26.06
CA LEU A 30 1.58 -4.73 25.29
C LEU A 30 2.54 -5.64 26.06
N THR A 31 2.74 -5.40 27.35
CA THR A 31 3.58 -6.26 28.21
C THR A 31 3.00 -7.66 28.30
N PHE A 32 1.68 -7.78 28.44
CA PHE A 32 0.98 -9.07 28.42
C PHE A 32 1.11 -9.78 27.07
N LEU A 33 0.83 -9.12 25.94
CA LEU A 33 0.92 -9.71 24.61
C LEU A 33 2.35 -10.18 24.27
N ARG A 34 3.38 -9.47 24.77
CA ARG A 34 4.80 -9.89 24.69
C ARG A 34 5.11 -11.21 25.41
N THR A 35 4.28 -11.66 26.35
CA THR A 35 4.39 -12.99 26.98
C THR A 35 3.86 -14.12 26.09
N LEU A 36 3.01 -13.80 25.10
CA LEU A 36 2.46 -14.75 24.13
C LEU A 36 3.38 -14.93 22.91
N VAL A 37 4.43 -14.12 22.79
CA VAL A 37 5.41 -14.20 21.68
C VAL A 37 6.31 -15.42 21.85
N ALA A 38 6.45 -16.20 20.77
CA ALA A 38 7.32 -17.35 20.72
C ALA A 38 8.78 -16.94 20.95
N ARG A 39 9.46 -17.63 21.87
CA ARG A 39 10.89 -17.40 22.17
C ARG A 39 11.64 -18.72 22.10
N ARG A 40 12.86 -18.69 21.56
CA ARG A 40 13.78 -19.84 21.63
C ARG A 40 14.03 -20.18 23.10
N GLY A 41 13.90 -21.45 23.47
CA GLY A 41 14.03 -21.92 24.87
C GLY A 41 12.81 -21.71 25.77
N SER A 42 11.68 -21.17 25.26
CA SER A 42 10.44 -21.11 26.06
C SER A 42 9.83 -22.50 26.23
N SER A 43 9.57 -22.90 27.48
CA SER A 43 8.89 -24.17 27.82
C SER A 43 7.39 -24.16 27.53
N THR A 44 6.77 -22.98 27.39
CA THR A 44 5.30 -22.81 27.25
C THR A 44 4.84 -22.22 25.92
N LYS A 45 5.72 -21.50 25.21
CA LYS A 45 5.42 -20.80 23.94
C LYS A 45 6.44 -21.15 22.87
N CYS A 46 6.49 -22.42 22.47
CA CYS A 46 7.37 -22.92 21.41
C CYS A 46 6.62 -23.83 20.42
N LEU A 47 6.88 -23.66 19.12
CA LEU A 47 6.26 -24.46 18.05
C LEU A 47 6.64 -25.95 18.06
N SER A 48 7.72 -26.33 18.78
CA SER A 48 8.10 -27.73 18.95
C SER A 48 7.20 -28.50 19.92
N LEU A 49 6.42 -27.80 20.77
CA LEU A 49 5.51 -28.45 21.71
C LEU A 49 4.39 -29.17 20.93
N PRO A 50 4.00 -30.40 21.34
CA PRO A 50 2.96 -31.17 20.65
C PRO A 50 1.64 -30.41 20.44
N LEU A 51 1.30 -29.52 21.38
CA LEU A 51 0.09 -28.68 21.32
C LEU A 51 0.03 -27.76 20.08
N PHE A 52 1.16 -27.23 19.63
CA PHE A 52 1.23 -26.28 18.51
C PHE A 52 1.63 -26.93 17.18
N ARG A 53 2.01 -28.22 17.20
CA ARG A 53 2.48 -28.95 16.02
C ARG A 53 1.34 -29.16 15.03
N ASN A 54 1.58 -28.85 13.75
CA ASN A 54 0.62 -28.96 12.64
C ASN A 54 -0.64 -28.08 12.78
N VAL A 55 -0.64 -27.10 13.68
CA VAL A 55 -1.75 -26.16 13.87
C VAL A 55 -1.68 -25.06 12.81
N SER A 56 -2.79 -24.79 12.11
CA SER A 56 -2.84 -23.80 11.02
C SER A 56 -2.44 -22.39 11.48
N ILE A 57 -1.35 -21.83 10.96
CA ILE A 57 -0.86 -20.49 11.28
C ILE A 57 -1.75 -19.43 10.61
N ILE A 58 -2.28 -18.48 11.36
CA ILE A 58 -2.97 -17.31 10.80
C ILE A 58 -1.91 -16.27 10.37
N THR A 59 -1.96 -15.80 9.13
CA THR A 59 -1.10 -14.70 8.62
C THR A 59 -1.93 -13.73 7.75
N SER A 60 -1.46 -12.52 7.48
CA SER A 60 -2.23 -11.51 6.72
C SER A 60 -1.98 -11.51 5.21
N ARG A 61 -1.04 -12.32 4.69
CA ARG A 61 -0.74 -12.38 3.23
C ARG A 61 -0.90 -13.78 2.66
N ASN A 62 -1.49 -13.86 1.47
CA ASN A 62 -1.70 -15.14 0.78
C ASN A 62 -0.39 -15.85 0.38
N SER A 63 0.65 -15.11 -0.01
CA SER A 63 1.98 -15.67 -0.30
C SER A 63 2.64 -16.31 0.93
N TYR A 64 2.59 -15.63 2.08
CA TYR A 64 3.06 -16.19 3.36
C TYR A 64 2.27 -17.44 3.72
N LYS A 65 0.95 -17.43 3.53
CA LYS A 65 0.06 -18.58 3.74
C LYS A 65 0.41 -19.74 2.80
N ASP A 66 0.68 -19.50 1.52
CA ASP A 66 1.11 -20.55 0.57
C ASP A 66 2.48 -21.12 0.95
N ARG A 67 3.44 -20.26 1.32
CA ARG A 67 4.78 -20.67 1.77
C ARG A 67 4.75 -21.50 3.06
N PHE A 68 3.97 -21.09 4.07
CA PHE A 68 3.77 -21.88 5.29
C PHE A 68 3.09 -23.23 4.98
N ASN A 69 2.16 -23.27 4.03
CA ASN A 69 1.54 -24.52 3.59
C ASN A 69 2.52 -25.48 2.92
N ASP A 70 3.37 -25.01 2.00
CA ASP A 70 4.40 -25.85 1.36
C ASP A 70 5.44 -26.38 2.37
N MET A 71 5.91 -25.53 3.29
CA MET A 71 6.79 -25.97 4.39
C MET A 71 6.10 -26.98 5.32
N GLY A 72 4.82 -26.73 5.65
CA GLY A 72 4.01 -27.62 6.48
C GLY A 72 3.81 -29.00 5.85
N CYS A 73 3.50 -29.08 4.55
CA CYS A 73 3.40 -30.34 3.82
C CYS A 73 4.68 -31.19 3.96
N LYS A 74 5.85 -30.57 3.73
CA LYS A 74 7.17 -31.22 3.82
C LYS A 74 7.47 -31.70 5.24
N GLN A 75 7.28 -30.84 6.24
CA GLN A 75 7.54 -31.17 7.65
C GLN A 75 6.57 -32.22 8.20
N PHE A 76 5.31 -32.23 7.76
CA PHE A 76 4.31 -33.19 8.19
C PHE A 76 4.60 -34.60 7.68
N ALA A 77 4.94 -34.73 6.40
CA ALA A 77 5.30 -35.99 5.78
C ALA A 77 6.59 -36.57 6.40
N ALA A 78 7.67 -35.77 6.43
CA ALA A 78 8.94 -36.18 7.04
C ALA A 78 8.79 -36.52 8.53
N GLY A 79 8.00 -35.75 9.28
CA GLY A 79 7.73 -35.97 10.70
C GLY A 79 6.83 -37.18 11.02
N ARG A 80 6.36 -37.91 10.00
CA ARG A 80 5.59 -39.17 10.11
C ARG A 80 6.22 -40.35 9.36
N GLY A 81 7.26 -40.12 8.55
CA GLY A 81 7.81 -41.14 7.65
C GLY A 81 6.91 -41.48 6.45
N GLU A 82 5.99 -40.58 6.09
CA GLU A 82 5.03 -40.77 4.99
C GLU A 82 5.58 -40.19 3.67
N GLU A 83 5.27 -40.82 2.53
CA GLU A 83 5.62 -40.26 1.21
C GLU A 83 4.77 -39.01 0.92
N LEU A 84 5.41 -37.93 0.47
CA LEU A 84 4.72 -36.72 0.01
C LEU A 84 4.46 -36.81 -1.50
N HIS A 85 3.28 -37.31 -1.87
CA HIS A 85 2.93 -37.46 -3.28
C HIS A 85 2.58 -36.11 -3.92
N VAL A 86 3.02 -35.91 -5.17
CA VAL A 86 2.88 -34.65 -5.91
C VAL A 86 1.92 -34.83 -7.09
N PHE A 87 0.82 -34.08 -7.07
CA PHE A 87 -0.22 -34.11 -8.08
C PHE A 87 -0.30 -32.78 -8.81
N HIS A 88 -0.39 -32.84 -10.14
CA HIS A 88 -0.34 -31.69 -11.03
C HIS A 88 -1.71 -31.44 -11.66
N SER A 89 -2.02 -30.19 -11.96
CA SER A 89 -3.23 -29.80 -12.66
C SER A 89 -3.13 -30.16 -14.16
N VAL A 90 -4.29 -30.36 -14.78
CA VAL A 90 -4.40 -30.43 -16.24
C VAL A 90 -4.94 -29.09 -16.73
N ASP A 91 -4.07 -28.26 -17.31
CA ASP A 91 -4.43 -26.93 -17.78
C ASP A 91 -4.59 -26.89 -19.32
N PHE A 92 -5.47 -26.00 -19.77
CA PHE A 92 -5.76 -25.69 -21.18
C PHE A 92 -5.76 -24.18 -21.38
N MET A 93 -5.53 -23.72 -22.61
CA MET A 93 -5.63 -22.29 -22.92
C MET A 93 -7.07 -21.79 -22.69
N GLY A 94 -7.23 -20.65 -22.03
CA GLY A 94 -8.52 -20.00 -21.86
C GLY A 94 -9.00 -19.38 -23.18
N ASN A 95 -10.32 -19.35 -23.40
CA ASN A 95 -10.86 -18.59 -24.53
C ASN A 95 -10.69 -17.10 -24.26
N ASN A 96 -9.88 -16.40 -25.06
CA ASN A 96 -9.84 -14.95 -25.09
C ASN A 96 -11.24 -14.43 -25.39
N LYS A 97 -11.87 -13.83 -24.39
CA LYS A 97 -13.04 -12.96 -24.58
C LYS A 97 -12.50 -11.55 -24.69
N ASP A 98 -12.14 -11.15 -25.90
CA ASP A 98 -11.81 -9.74 -26.17
C ASP A 98 -12.98 -8.86 -25.72
N ILE A 99 -12.72 -7.99 -24.75
CA ILE A 99 -13.76 -7.16 -24.11
C ILE A 99 -14.26 -6.04 -25.05
N THR A 100 -13.65 -5.89 -26.23
CA THR A 100 -13.90 -4.82 -27.22
C THR A 100 -14.49 -5.29 -28.55
N ALA A 101 -14.63 -6.60 -28.80
CA ALA A 101 -15.18 -7.10 -30.07
C ALA A 101 -16.73 -7.12 -30.08
N PRO A 102 -17.42 -6.49 -31.06
CA PRO A 102 -18.87 -6.59 -31.17
C PRO A 102 -19.29 -8.03 -31.50
N LYS A 103 -20.34 -8.53 -30.82
CA LYS A 103 -20.84 -9.91 -30.95
C LYS A 103 -21.44 -10.21 -32.33
N VAL A 104 -20.58 -10.50 -33.31
CA VAL A 104 -21.01 -11.14 -34.56
C VAL A 104 -21.46 -12.57 -34.25
N ARG A 105 -22.74 -12.88 -34.50
CA ARG A 105 -23.30 -14.22 -34.33
C ARG A 105 -22.89 -15.12 -35.49
N LEU A 106 -21.66 -15.63 -35.46
CA LEU A 106 -21.25 -16.77 -36.28
C LEU A 106 -21.44 -18.08 -35.51
N GLY A 107 -21.74 -19.16 -36.25
CA GLY A 107 -22.29 -20.40 -35.70
C GLY A 107 -21.35 -21.13 -34.72
N LYS A 108 -21.91 -22.12 -33.99
CA LYS A 108 -21.20 -22.98 -33.04
C LYS A 108 -20.05 -23.78 -33.71
N GLN A 109 -18.88 -23.18 -33.89
CA GLN A 109 -17.65 -23.93 -34.07
C GLN A 109 -17.30 -24.63 -32.76
N LYS A 110 -17.03 -25.94 -32.82
CA LYS A 110 -16.52 -26.69 -31.68
C LYS A 110 -15.10 -26.21 -31.40
N SER A 111 -14.92 -25.43 -30.34
CA SER A 111 -13.59 -25.06 -29.81
C SER A 111 -12.81 -26.34 -29.51
N THR A 112 -11.84 -26.66 -30.36
CA THR A 112 -10.79 -27.63 -30.08
C THR A 112 -9.91 -27.04 -28.99
N LYS A 113 -9.96 -27.63 -27.79
CA LYS A 113 -9.14 -27.19 -26.66
C LYS A 113 -7.66 -27.29 -27.01
N VAL A 114 -7.01 -26.15 -27.21
CA VAL A 114 -5.56 -26.09 -27.41
C VAL A 114 -4.88 -26.43 -26.09
N GLY A 115 -4.07 -27.50 -26.11
CA GLY A 115 -3.19 -27.84 -24.99
C GLY A 115 -2.06 -26.82 -24.87
N LEU A 116 -1.67 -26.50 -23.64
CA LEU A 116 -0.57 -25.58 -23.39
C LEU A 116 0.79 -26.22 -23.80
N PRO A 117 1.75 -25.42 -24.30
CA PRO A 117 3.14 -25.85 -24.47
C PRO A 117 3.74 -26.35 -23.15
N GLU A 118 4.66 -27.32 -23.21
CA GLU A 118 5.24 -27.93 -22.01
C GLU A 118 5.98 -26.91 -21.12
N SER A 119 6.73 -25.97 -21.71
CA SER A 119 7.40 -24.89 -20.99
C SER A 119 6.42 -24.03 -20.19
N LEU A 120 5.31 -23.65 -20.80
CA LEU A 120 4.24 -22.87 -20.15
C LEU A 120 3.51 -23.69 -19.09
N GLN A 121 3.25 -24.99 -19.33
CA GLN A 121 2.64 -25.86 -18.33
C GLN A 121 3.55 -26.03 -17.09
N ARG A 122 4.87 -26.18 -17.29
CA ARG A 122 5.86 -26.26 -16.21
C ARG A 122 5.99 -24.95 -15.44
N LEU A 123 5.91 -23.80 -16.12
CA LEU A 123 5.83 -22.48 -15.49
C LEU A 123 4.57 -22.35 -14.64
N LEU A 124 3.40 -22.71 -15.16
CA LEU A 124 2.15 -22.70 -14.40
C LEU A 124 2.18 -23.62 -13.17
N TRP A 125 2.91 -24.74 -13.23
CA TRP A 125 3.13 -25.65 -12.10
C TRP A 125 4.14 -25.12 -11.06
N SER A 126 4.98 -24.13 -11.39
CA SER A 126 5.88 -23.49 -10.40
C SER A 126 5.22 -22.32 -9.66
N LEU A 127 4.08 -21.79 -10.16
CA LEU A 127 3.33 -20.71 -9.53
C LEU A 127 2.70 -21.12 -8.19
N GLU A 128 2.71 -20.17 -7.24
CA GLU A 128 2.00 -20.33 -5.97
C GLU A 128 0.49 -20.15 -6.15
N PRO A 129 -0.37 -20.87 -5.40
CA PRO A 129 -1.82 -20.81 -5.56
C PRO A 129 -2.41 -19.39 -5.54
N HIS A 130 -1.84 -18.45 -4.78
CA HIS A 130 -2.32 -17.07 -4.73
C HIS A 130 -2.19 -16.26 -6.02
N THR A 131 -1.31 -16.64 -6.94
CA THR A 131 -1.22 -16.01 -8.28
C THR A 131 -2.19 -16.65 -9.28
N CYS A 132 -2.93 -17.69 -8.88
CA CYS A 132 -3.88 -18.45 -9.72
C CYS A 132 -5.27 -18.54 -9.06
N GLU A 133 -5.82 -17.42 -8.57
CA GLU A 133 -7.13 -17.34 -7.89
C GLU A 133 -7.33 -18.31 -6.69
N HIS A 134 -6.24 -18.76 -6.07
CA HIS A 134 -6.20 -19.79 -5.03
C HIS A 134 -6.55 -21.21 -5.49
N ILE A 135 -6.48 -21.49 -6.80
CA ILE A 135 -6.62 -22.84 -7.36
C ILE A 135 -5.23 -23.41 -7.66
N PRO A 136 -4.76 -24.39 -6.87
CA PRO A 136 -3.38 -24.85 -6.94
C PRO A 136 -3.06 -25.51 -8.29
N ALA A 137 -1.92 -25.17 -8.86
CA ALA A 137 -1.37 -25.88 -10.01
C ALA A 137 -0.78 -27.24 -9.58
N VAL A 138 -0.23 -27.30 -8.36
CA VAL A 138 0.36 -28.51 -7.76
C VAL A 138 -0.17 -28.70 -6.34
N LEU A 139 -0.63 -29.92 -6.05
CA LEU A 139 -1.02 -30.37 -4.71
C LEU A 139 -0.01 -31.40 -4.19
N ARG A 140 0.51 -31.17 -2.99
CA ARG A 140 1.44 -32.07 -2.29
C ARG A 140 0.70 -32.68 -1.10
N LEU A 141 0.38 -33.97 -1.15
CA LEU A 141 -0.51 -34.62 -0.18
C LEU A 141 0.10 -35.91 0.38
N CYS A 142 -0.22 -36.22 1.63
CA CYS A 142 -0.07 -37.55 2.23
C CYS A 142 -1.25 -37.83 3.17
N LYS A 143 -1.38 -39.07 3.66
CA LYS A 143 -2.51 -39.46 4.51
C LYS A 143 -2.49 -38.75 5.86
N GLY A 144 -3.66 -38.36 6.34
CA GLY A 144 -3.88 -37.59 7.56
C GLY A 144 -3.49 -36.11 7.48
N MET A 145 -3.05 -35.60 6.32
CA MET A 145 -2.65 -34.20 6.17
C MET A 145 -3.85 -33.24 6.35
N PRO A 146 -3.71 -32.13 7.10
CA PRO A 146 -4.76 -31.11 7.23
C PRO A 146 -4.94 -30.32 5.92
N VAL A 147 -6.19 -30.21 5.48
CA VAL A 147 -6.62 -29.48 4.28
C VAL A 147 -7.84 -28.60 4.57
N MET A 148 -8.08 -27.62 3.69
CA MET A 148 -9.23 -26.74 3.71
C MET A 148 -9.91 -26.76 2.34
N LEU A 149 -11.22 -26.94 2.31
CA LEU A 149 -12.02 -26.89 1.09
C LEU A 149 -12.10 -25.45 0.55
N ARG A 150 -11.99 -25.29 -0.78
CA ARG A 150 -11.97 -23.97 -1.44
C ARG A 150 -13.23 -23.66 -2.25
N TYR A 151 -14.12 -24.63 -2.42
CA TYR A 151 -15.36 -24.50 -3.16
C TYR A 151 -16.57 -24.93 -2.31
N ASN A 152 -17.77 -24.54 -2.75
CA ASN A 152 -19.04 -25.00 -2.17
C ASN A 152 -19.61 -26.07 -3.11
N ASP A 153 -19.24 -27.33 -2.91
CA ASP A 153 -19.72 -28.42 -3.77
C ASP A 153 -21.11 -28.90 -3.34
N ALA A 154 -21.33 -29.05 -2.02
CA ALA A 154 -22.57 -29.58 -1.44
C ALA A 154 -22.76 -29.07 0.00
N THR A 155 -23.50 -27.97 0.16
CA THR A 155 -23.72 -27.31 1.47
C THR A 155 -24.44 -28.21 2.47
N GLU A 156 -25.37 -29.00 1.97
CA GLU A 156 -26.17 -30.03 2.64
C GLU A 156 -25.35 -31.26 3.05
N LEU A 157 -24.14 -31.44 2.51
CA LEU A 157 -23.15 -32.41 2.97
C LEU A 157 -22.01 -31.75 3.78
N CYS A 158 -22.17 -30.48 4.17
CA CYS A 158 -21.14 -29.67 4.82
C CYS A 158 -19.84 -29.51 3.99
N ILE A 159 -19.91 -29.73 2.66
CA ILE A 159 -18.80 -29.53 1.72
C ILE A 159 -18.79 -28.07 1.28
N THR A 160 -18.31 -27.20 2.18
CA THR A 160 -18.34 -25.73 2.03
C THR A 160 -16.95 -25.11 2.06
N LYS A 161 -16.78 -24.01 1.33
CA LYS A 161 -15.57 -23.20 1.28
C LYS A 161 -15.16 -22.74 2.68
N GLY A 162 -13.96 -23.13 3.11
CA GLY A 162 -13.43 -22.83 4.43
C GLY A 162 -13.66 -23.91 5.50
N GLN A 163 -14.38 -25.00 5.17
CA GLN A 163 -14.47 -26.21 5.98
C GLN A 163 -13.09 -26.89 6.05
N GLU A 164 -12.72 -27.33 7.24
CA GLU A 164 -11.44 -28.00 7.50
C GLU A 164 -11.61 -29.52 7.46
N GLY A 165 -10.57 -30.24 7.07
CA GLY A 165 -10.58 -31.68 6.97
C GLY A 165 -9.19 -32.32 6.99
N LEU A 166 -9.17 -33.65 7.03
CA LEU A 166 -7.95 -34.47 6.94
C LEU A 166 -8.03 -35.34 5.68
N VAL A 167 -6.93 -35.45 4.93
CA VAL A 167 -6.83 -36.36 3.78
C VAL A 167 -6.91 -37.82 4.27
N VAL A 168 -7.82 -38.60 3.71
CA VAL A 168 -7.96 -40.05 3.99
C VAL A 168 -7.27 -40.86 2.89
N GLY A 169 -7.46 -40.46 1.64
CA GLY A 169 -6.90 -41.09 0.45
C GLY A 169 -7.28 -40.29 -0.79
N TRP A 170 -6.96 -40.82 -1.97
CA TRP A 170 -7.25 -40.19 -3.25
C TRP A 170 -7.23 -41.22 -4.38
N ASP A 171 -7.93 -40.90 -5.45
CA ASP A 171 -7.83 -41.56 -6.75
C ASP A 171 -7.04 -40.65 -7.70
N SER A 172 -6.11 -41.22 -8.46
CA SER A 172 -5.23 -40.46 -9.38
C SER A 172 -4.93 -41.22 -10.66
N LEU A 173 -4.81 -40.51 -11.76
CA LEU A 173 -4.43 -41.03 -13.07
C LEU A 173 -3.04 -40.52 -13.51
N PRO A 174 -2.38 -41.18 -14.46
CA PRO A 174 -1.23 -40.61 -15.17
C PRO A 174 -1.61 -39.27 -15.82
N GLY A 175 -0.85 -38.24 -15.49
CA GLY A 175 -0.96 -36.90 -16.07
C GLY A 175 -0.05 -36.72 -17.28
N LYS A 176 -0.02 -35.49 -17.82
CA LYS A 176 0.93 -35.12 -18.89
C LYS A 176 2.37 -35.11 -18.37
N TYR A 177 3.34 -35.29 -19.27
CA TYR A 177 4.79 -35.13 -18.98
C TYR A 177 5.30 -35.99 -17.81
N GLY A 178 4.75 -37.20 -17.62
CA GLY A 178 5.14 -38.13 -16.55
C GLY A 178 4.63 -37.77 -15.15
N THR A 179 3.73 -36.78 -15.02
CA THR A 179 3.14 -36.39 -13.74
C THR A 179 2.00 -37.31 -13.31
N LYS A 180 1.51 -37.16 -12.07
CA LYS A 180 0.22 -37.72 -11.60
C LYS A 180 -0.81 -36.60 -11.53
N ALA A 181 -2.06 -36.88 -11.88
CA ALA A 181 -3.20 -35.96 -11.74
C ALA A 181 -4.27 -36.57 -10.81
N LEU A 182 -4.89 -35.76 -9.96
CA LEU A 182 -5.97 -36.21 -9.06
C LEU A 182 -7.31 -36.30 -9.80
N GLU A 183 -8.04 -37.39 -9.60
CA GLU A 183 -9.45 -37.50 -9.96
C GLU A 183 -10.36 -37.13 -8.79
N THR A 184 -10.05 -37.60 -7.58
CA THR A 184 -10.84 -37.37 -6.37
C THR A 184 -9.95 -37.48 -5.13
N VAL A 185 -10.17 -36.62 -4.13
CA VAL A 185 -9.54 -36.73 -2.80
C VAL A 185 -10.63 -37.01 -1.77
N TYR A 186 -10.45 -38.04 -0.96
CA TYR A 186 -11.35 -38.34 0.16
C TYR A 186 -10.90 -37.55 1.39
N VAL A 187 -11.77 -36.69 1.91
CA VAL A 187 -11.48 -35.78 3.01
C VAL A 187 -12.41 -36.08 4.19
N LYS A 188 -11.85 -36.32 5.37
CA LYS A 188 -12.59 -36.42 6.63
C LYS A 188 -12.83 -35.03 7.19
N LEU A 189 -14.07 -34.55 7.20
CA LEU A 189 -14.43 -33.23 7.71
C LEU A 189 -14.23 -33.14 9.23
N LEU A 190 -13.57 -32.07 9.68
CA LEU A 190 -13.35 -31.77 11.09
C LEU A 190 -14.51 -30.94 11.64
N ASN A 191 -15.15 -31.46 12.71
CA ASN A 191 -16.27 -30.80 13.41
C ASN A 191 -17.37 -30.22 12.49
N PRO A 192 -17.89 -30.97 11.49
CA PRO A 192 -18.95 -30.46 10.63
C PRO A 192 -20.23 -30.16 11.45
N PRO A 193 -21.03 -29.14 11.09
CA PRO A 193 -22.23 -28.73 11.84
C PRO A 193 -23.25 -29.85 12.09
N LYS A 194 -23.31 -30.81 11.18
CA LYS A 194 -24.02 -32.08 11.35
C LYS A 194 -23.10 -33.22 10.95
N SER A 195 -23.28 -34.38 11.57
CA SER A 195 -22.60 -35.58 11.09
C SER A 195 -23.23 -36.03 9.77
N ILE A 196 -22.37 -36.43 8.83
CA ILE A 196 -22.76 -36.98 7.54
C ILE A 196 -22.06 -38.32 7.35
N GLN A 197 -22.69 -39.22 6.60
CA GLN A 197 -22.07 -40.46 6.15
C GLN A 197 -22.63 -40.80 4.78
N LEU A 198 -21.76 -40.96 3.80
CA LEU A 198 -22.13 -41.38 2.45
C LEU A 198 -22.06 -42.91 2.37
N PRO A 199 -22.93 -43.58 1.58
CA PRO A 199 -22.87 -45.03 1.42
C PRO A 199 -21.47 -45.49 0.98
N GLY A 200 -20.93 -46.50 1.66
CA GLY A 200 -19.58 -47.03 1.40
C GLY A 200 -18.41 -46.18 1.95
N LEU A 201 -18.67 -45.05 2.61
CA LEU A 201 -17.64 -44.22 3.25
C LEU A 201 -17.80 -44.14 4.77
N ASP A 202 -16.68 -43.88 5.44
CA ASP A 202 -16.60 -43.61 6.87
C ASP A 202 -17.37 -42.33 7.26
N LYS A 203 -17.77 -42.27 8.53
CA LYS A 203 -18.43 -41.10 9.12
C LYS A 203 -17.60 -39.82 8.91
N ASN A 204 -18.24 -38.81 8.34
CA ASN A 204 -17.71 -37.52 7.92
C ASN A 204 -16.63 -37.57 6.81
N VAL A 205 -16.47 -38.67 6.08
CA VAL A 205 -15.59 -38.73 4.90
C VAL A 205 -16.40 -38.40 3.64
N VAL A 206 -15.89 -37.46 2.84
CA VAL A 206 -16.49 -37.00 1.59
C VAL A 206 -15.51 -37.09 0.42
N PRO A 207 -15.97 -37.48 -0.79
CA PRO A 207 -15.16 -37.37 -2.01
C PRO A 207 -15.20 -35.92 -2.50
N ILE A 208 -14.03 -35.33 -2.75
CA ILE A 208 -13.87 -34.04 -3.43
C ILE A 208 -13.31 -34.32 -4.83
N PRO A 209 -14.14 -34.36 -5.87
CA PRO A 209 -13.69 -34.62 -7.23
C PRO A 209 -12.89 -33.44 -7.80
N LYS A 210 -12.09 -33.68 -8.84
CA LYS A 210 -11.49 -32.61 -9.63
C LYS A 210 -12.59 -31.80 -10.31
N THR A 211 -12.46 -30.48 -10.30
CA THR A 211 -13.38 -29.57 -10.99
C THR A 211 -12.63 -28.80 -12.07
N LYS A 212 -13.38 -28.17 -12.98
CA LYS A 212 -12.84 -27.39 -14.10
C LYS A 212 -13.14 -25.92 -13.85
N ASN A 213 -12.10 -25.11 -13.71
CA ASN A 213 -12.20 -23.71 -13.34
C ASN A 213 -11.51 -22.85 -14.42
N SER A 214 -12.17 -21.80 -14.89
CA SER A 214 -11.54 -20.77 -15.71
C SER A 214 -10.98 -19.71 -14.79
N ILE A 215 -9.67 -19.46 -14.86
CA ILE A 215 -8.93 -18.59 -13.95
C ILE A 215 -7.91 -17.73 -14.70
N MET A 216 -7.59 -16.57 -14.12
CA MET A 216 -6.47 -15.73 -14.52
C MET A 216 -5.23 -16.14 -13.70
N CYS A 217 -4.11 -16.37 -14.38
CA CYS A 217 -2.83 -16.70 -13.75
C CYS A 217 -1.83 -15.58 -13.93
N ASP A 218 -1.36 -15.02 -12.83
CA ASP A 218 -0.32 -13.99 -12.82
C ASP A 218 1.05 -14.66 -13.00
N LEU A 219 1.65 -14.43 -14.17
CA LEU A 219 2.98 -14.92 -14.55
C LEU A 219 4.09 -14.03 -13.94
N PRO A 220 5.33 -14.51 -13.80
CA PRO A 220 6.40 -13.76 -13.11
C PRO A 220 6.87 -12.48 -13.83
N ASP A 221 6.60 -12.38 -15.13
CA ASP A 221 6.89 -11.23 -16.00
C ASP A 221 5.82 -10.13 -15.95
N LYS A 222 4.69 -10.37 -15.26
CA LYS A 222 3.62 -9.40 -15.02
C LYS A 222 4.17 -8.19 -14.24
N LYS A 223 4.28 -7.04 -14.90
CA LYS A 223 4.90 -5.82 -14.36
C LYS A 223 4.00 -5.09 -13.35
N SER A 224 2.69 -5.30 -13.43
CA SER A 224 1.73 -4.63 -12.55
C SER A 224 0.52 -5.49 -12.23
N ALA A 225 0.04 -5.46 -10.99
CA ALA A 225 -1.19 -6.14 -10.57
C ALA A 225 -2.44 -5.74 -11.39
N LYS A 226 -2.40 -4.60 -12.09
CA LYS A 226 -3.47 -4.10 -12.98
C LYS A 226 -3.46 -4.73 -14.38
N GLU A 227 -2.37 -5.36 -14.81
CA GLU A 227 -2.32 -6.10 -16.06
C GLU A 227 -3.19 -7.37 -15.97
N PRO A 228 -3.87 -7.79 -17.06
CA PRO A 228 -4.57 -9.06 -17.07
C PRO A 228 -3.57 -10.21 -17.01
N GLY A 229 -3.77 -11.17 -16.10
CA GLY A 229 -3.02 -12.42 -16.09
C GLY A 229 -3.32 -13.30 -17.32
N LEU A 230 -2.62 -14.41 -17.47
CA LEU A 230 -2.89 -15.39 -18.51
C LEU A 230 -4.24 -16.10 -18.25
N PRO A 231 -5.24 -16.02 -19.14
CA PRO A 231 -6.48 -16.78 -19.00
C PRO A 231 -6.24 -18.25 -19.30
N ILE A 232 -6.49 -19.13 -18.32
CA ILE A 232 -6.42 -20.59 -18.49
C ILE A 232 -7.69 -21.28 -18.00
N GLU A 233 -7.85 -22.53 -18.42
CA GLU A 233 -8.83 -23.46 -17.87
C GLU A 233 -8.10 -24.59 -17.14
N ARG A 234 -8.16 -24.57 -15.80
CA ARG A 234 -7.48 -25.50 -14.90
C ARG A 234 -8.41 -26.61 -14.43
N GLN A 235 -7.98 -27.85 -14.57
CA GLN A 235 -8.61 -29.01 -13.92
C GLN A 235 -7.78 -29.46 -12.71
N GLN A 236 -8.35 -29.33 -11.51
CA GLN A 236 -7.74 -29.76 -10.25
C GLN A 236 -8.82 -29.93 -9.16
N VAL A 237 -8.50 -30.66 -8.08
CA VAL A 237 -9.32 -30.74 -6.87
C VAL A 237 -9.26 -29.43 -6.08
N ASN A 238 -10.43 -28.88 -5.70
CA ASN A 238 -10.55 -27.56 -5.05
C ASN A 238 -10.26 -27.59 -3.54
N ILE A 239 -9.05 -28.02 -3.16
CA ILE A 239 -8.53 -28.00 -1.79
C ILE A 239 -7.20 -27.25 -1.71
N LEU A 240 -6.82 -26.81 -0.51
CA LEU A 240 -5.46 -26.39 -0.19
C LEU A 240 -5.02 -27.06 1.12
N PRO A 241 -3.71 -27.26 1.36
CA PRO A 241 -3.22 -27.59 2.70
C PRO A 241 -3.64 -26.53 3.72
N ASN A 242 -3.79 -26.93 4.98
CA ASN A 242 -4.22 -26.07 6.08
C ASN A 242 -3.21 -26.07 7.24
N PHE A 243 -1.93 -25.89 6.92
CA PHE A 243 -0.89 -25.48 7.86
C PHE A 243 -0.81 -23.96 8.01
N SER A 244 -1.46 -23.21 7.11
CA SER A 244 -1.72 -21.78 7.29
C SER A 244 -3.00 -21.34 6.58
N MET A 245 -3.65 -20.34 7.16
CA MET A 245 -4.82 -19.64 6.62
C MET A 245 -4.61 -18.12 6.72
N THR A 246 -5.34 -17.34 5.93
CA THR A 246 -5.36 -15.88 6.12
C THR A 246 -6.21 -15.48 7.33
N ASP A 247 -5.93 -14.32 7.92
CA ASP A 247 -6.81 -13.64 8.88
C ASP A 247 -8.26 -13.54 8.37
N TYR A 248 -8.48 -13.14 7.12
CA TYR A 248 -9.79 -13.19 6.46
C TYR A 248 -10.41 -14.60 6.46
N ALA A 249 -9.64 -15.64 6.09
CA ALA A 249 -10.13 -17.03 6.09
C ALA A 249 -10.35 -17.61 7.51
N SER A 250 -9.79 -16.96 8.53
CA SER A 250 -10.01 -17.27 9.94
C SER A 250 -11.28 -16.64 10.52
N GLN A 251 -11.90 -15.68 9.80
CA GLN A 251 -13.07 -14.95 10.30
C GLN A 251 -14.22 -15.89 10.69
N GLY A 252 -14.87 -15.58 11.81
CA GLY A 252 -15.92 -16.43 12.40
C GLY A 252 -15.41 -17.66 13.17
N LYS A 253 -14.22 -18.21 12.88
CA LYS A 253 -13.69 -19.41 13.56
C LYS A 253 -13.31 -19.14 15.02
N SER A 254 -13.61 -20.08 15.92
CA SER A 254 -13.12 -20.12 17.32
C SER A 254 -12.07 -21.22 17.44
N ARG A 255 -10.91 -20.90 18.03
CA ARG A 255 -9.73 -21.79 18.03
C ARG A 255 -9.20 -22.01 19.45
N LYS A 256 -9.23 -23.27 19.91
CA LYS A 256 -8.61 -23.69 21.18
C LYS A 256 -7.09 -23.46 21.17
N VAL A 257 -6.44 -23.80 20.05
CA VAL A 257 -5.03 -23.49 19.79
C VAL A 257 -4.95 -22.55 18.59
N ASN A 258 -4.32 -21.41 18.79
CA ASN A 258 -4.24 -20.32 17.82
C ASN A 258 -2.79 -19.83 17.69
N VAL A 259 -2.14 -20.21 16.58
CA VAL A 259 -0.82 -19.72 16.21
C VAL A 259 -1.01 -18.60 15.20
N VAL A 260 -0.43 -17.43 15.46
CA VAL A 260 -0.55 -16.24 14.60
C VAL A 260 0.81 -15.68 14.23
N ASP A 261 0.97 -15.28 12.97
CA ASP A 261 2.07 -14.48 12.46
C ASP A 261 1.53 -13.08 12.13
N LEU A 262 1.98 -12.08 12.90
CA LEU A 262 1.52 -10.71 12.78
C LEU A 262 2.49 -9.82 11.98
N SER A 263 3.62 -10.38 11.49
CA SER A 263 4.66 -9.63 10.78
C SER A 263 4.11 -8.73 9.67
N MET A 264 3.20 -9.28 8.86
CA MET A 264 2.62 -8.64 7.67
C MET A 264 1.21 -8.05 7.88
N ALA A 265 0.70 -8.00 9.11
CA ALA A 265 -0.59 -7.37 9.44
C ALA A 265 -0.55 -5.86 9.17
N LYS A 266 -1.46 -5.31 8.36
CA LYS A 266 -1.39 -3.89 7.94
C LYS A 266 -1.83 -2.94 9.05
N ASP A 267 -2.92 -3.30 9.72
CA ASP A 267 -3.60 -2.44 10.69
C ASP A 267 -4.02 -3.22 11.95
N VAL A 268 -4.65 -2.51 12.88
CA VAL A 268 -5.22 -3.08 14.10
C VAL A 268 -6.30 -4.13 13.83
N GLN A 269 -7.05 -4.02 12.74
CA GLN A 269 -8.14 -4.94 12.42
C GLN A 269 -7.61 -6.30 11.99
N ASN A 270 -6.51 -6.36 11.23
CA ASN A 270 -5.80 -7.61 10.92
C ASN A 270 -5.35 -8.31 12.22
N VAL A 271 -4.68 -7.56 13.11
CA VAL A 271 -4.17 -8.09 14.39
C VAL A 271 -5.30 -8.57 15.30
N TYR A 272 -6.34 -7.75 15.47
CA TYR A 272 -7.53 -8.09 16.25
C TYR A 272 -8.26 -9.31 15.65
N THR A 273 -8.41 -9.36 14.32
CA THR A 273 -9.08 -10.48 13.62
C THR A 273 -8.34 -11.79 13.86
N ALA A 274 -7.01 -11.80 13.83
CA ALA A 274 -6.20 -12.99 14.09
C ALA A 274 -6.19 -13.41 15.58
N LEU A 275 -5.97 -12.47 16.50
CA LEU A 275 -5.86 -12.77 17.94
C LEU A 275 -7.20 -13.09 18.60
N SER A 276 -8.30 -12.44 18.19
CA SER A 276 -9.64 -12.76 18.70
C SER A 276 -10.20 -14.10 18.19
N ARG A 277 -9.41 -14.90 17.45
CA ARG A 277 -9.75 -16.32 17.18
C ARG A 277 -9.45 -17.22 18.38
N SER A 278 -8.53 -16.82 19.26
CA SER A 278 -8.12 -17.56 20.44
C SER A 278 -9.25 -17.76 21.45
N CYS A 279 -9.32 -18.96 22.04
CA CYS A 279 -10.22 -19.24 23.17
C CYS A 279 -9.55 -19.03 24.55
N SER A 280 -8.22 -19.06 24.63
CA SER A 280 -7.46 -18.77 25.86
C SER A 280 -6.09 -18.17 25.56
N ALA A 281 -5.48 -17.53 26.55
CA ALA A 281 -4.12 -17.03 26.49
C ALA A 281 -3.10 -18.18 26.41
N GLU A 282 -3.35 -19.30 27.08
CA GLU A 282 -2.51 -20.50 27.04
C GLU A 282 -2.40 -21.06 25.62
N GLY A 283 -3.53 -21.21 24.93
CA GLY A 283 -3.59 -21.72 23.55
C GLY A 283 -3.08 -20.74 22.48
N THR A 284 -2.68 -19.52 22.83
CA THR A 284 -2.23 -18.49 21.87
C THR A 284 -0.71 -18.42 21.77
N VAL A 285 -0.16 -18.41 20.55
CA VAL A 285 1.25 -18.14 20.27
C VAL A 285 1.38 -17.11 19.15
N ILE A 286 2.19 -16.07 19.36
CA ILE A 286 2.52 -15.05 18.37
C ILE A 286 3.93 -15.33 17.84
N LEU A 287 4.10 -15.57 16.54
CA LEU A 287 5.41 -15.95 15.96
C LEU A 287 6.33 -14.75 15.74
N GLN A 288 5.78 -13.66 15.23
CA GLN A 288 6.50 -12.40 15.00
C GLN A 288 5.60 -11.25 15.44
N SER A 289 6.18 -10.31 16.18
CA SER A 289 5.47 -9.18 16.80
C SER A 289 6.16 -7.83 16.52
N ALA A 290 6.85 -7.72 15.38
CA ALA A 290 7.41 -6.45 14.92
C ALA A 290 6.29 -5.39 14.84
N ASP A 291 6.62 -4.16 15.21
CA ASP A 291 5.71 -3.00 15.20
C ASP A 291 4.40 -3.16 15.98
N LEU A 292 4.27 -4.17 16.86
CA LEU A 292 3.00 -4.44 17.53
C LEU A 292 2.46 -3.20 18.27
N LYS A 293 3.32 -2.45 18.98
CA LYS A 293 2.95 -1.19 19.67
C LYS A 293 2.37 -0.14 18.72
N THR A 294 2.97 0.08 17.54
CA THR A 294 2.46 1.08 16.59
C THR A 294 1.21 0.60 15.84
N ARG A 295 0.95 -0.71 15.79
CA ARG A 295 -0.25 -1.28 15.14
C ARG A 295 -1.46 -1.41 16.07
N ILE A 296 -1.30 -1.61 17.38
CA ILE A 296 -2.44 -1.84 18.31
C ILE A 296 -2.75 -0.64 19.24
N ALA A 297 -1.91 0.39 19.25
CA ALA A 297 -2.08 1.60 20.07
C ALA A 297 -2.21 2.89 19.22
N SER A 298 -2.49 2.76 17.92
CA SER A 298 -2.60 3.87 16.97
C SER A 298 -4.02 4.40 16.76
N GLY A 299 -5.03 3.84 17.45
CA GLY A 299 -6.43 4.16 17.23
C GLY A 299 -7.02 3.52 15.96
N ILE A 300 -8.32 3.70 15.78
CA ILE A 300 -9.09 3.26 14.61
C ILE A 300 -9.54 4.44 13.73
N ASP A 301 -10.03 4.13 12.53
CA ASP A 301 -10.43 5.13 11.54
C ASP A 301 -11.57 6.07 12.01
N GLY A 302 -11.59 7.30 11.50
CA GLY A 302 -12.60 8.31 11.84
C GLY A 302 -14.05 7.86 11.62
N TYR A 303 -14.35 7.24 10.48
CA TYR A 303 -15.70 6.74 10.19
C TYR A 303 -16.07 5.56 11.11
N GLN A 304 -15.11 4.69 11.45
CA GLN A 304 -15.34 3.58 12.38
C GLN A 304 -15.59 4.06 13.82
N ARG A 305 -14.90 5.12 14.26
CA ARG A 305 -15.17 5.76 15.56
C ARG A 305 -16.56 6.37 15.59
N GLN A 306 -16.99 7.03 14.52
CA GLN A 306 -18.34 7.55 14.39
C GLN A 306 -19.39 6.43 14.47
N GLU A 307 -19.24 5.35 13.69
CA GLU A 307 -20.20 4.24 13.70
C GLU A 307 -20.26 3.57 15.09
N PHE A 308 -19.14 3.29 15.76
CA PHE A 308 -19.18 2.71 17.12
C PHE A 308 -19.83 3.65 18.14
N ARG A 309 -19.59 4.96 18.03
CA ARG A 309 -20.25 5.97 18.87
C ARG A 309 -21.75 6.02 18.63
N GLU A 310 -22.19 6.04 17.37
CA GLU A 310 -23.61 6.04 17.00
C GLU A 310 -24.29 4.76 17.47
N LEU A 311 -23.65 3.59 17.30
CA LEU A 311 -24.16 2.32 17.80
C LEU A 311 -24.32 2.32 19.34
N ALA A 312 -23.39 2.88 20.09
CA ALA A 312 -23.52 3.01 21.55
C ALA A 312 -24.67 3.94 21.96
N TRP A 313 -24.90 5.04 21.23
CA TRP A 313 -26.08 5.89 21.45
C TRP A 313 -27.40 5.15 21.14
N LEU A 314 -27.44 4.34 20.09
CA LEU A 314 -28.61 3.52 19.75
C LEU A 314 -28.86 2.40 20.77
N ASP A 315 -27.80 1.82 21.32
CA ASP A 315 -27.89 0.79 22.36
C ASP A 315 -28.56 1.37 23.62
N LYS A 316 -28.06 2.50 24.12
CA LYS A 316 -28.68 3.24 25.25
C LYS A 316 -30.09 3.74 24.98
N LEU A 317 -30.38 4.16 23.75
CA LEU A 317 -31.74 4.54 23.36
C LEU A 317 -32.68 3.33 23.35
N THR A 318 -32.18 2.16 22.95
CA THR A 318 -32.93 0.90 22.94
C THR A 318 -33.18 0.39 24.36
N GLU A 319 -32.18 0.47 25.24
CA GLU A 319 -32.29 0.21 26.69
C GLU A 319 -33.37 1.10 27.32
N ALA A 320 -33.24 2.43 27.20
CA ALA A 320 -34.22 3.38 27.77
C ALA A 320 -35.64 3.21 27.20
N ARG A 321 -35.76 2.83 25.91
CA ARG A 321 -37.06 2.51 25.30
C ARG A 321 -37.67 1.23 25.86
N TYR A 322 -36.84 0.21 26.12
CA TYR A 322 -37.27 -1.07 26.68
C TYR A 322 -37.70 -0.93 28.15
N GLU A 323 -36.98 -0.14 28.92
CA GLU A 323 -37.30 0.17 30.33
C GLU A 323 -38.47 1.16 30.50
N GLY A 324 -38.94 1.79 29.42
CA GLY A 324 -39.95 2.85 29.49
C GLY A 324 -39.45 4.18 30.07
N THR A 325 -38.13 4.36 30.17
CA THR A 325 -37.46 5.55 30.72
C THR A 325 -37.08 6.58 29.65
N LEU A 326 -37.35 6.30 28.37
CA LEU A 326 -37.08 7.19 27.25
C LEU A 326 -37.95 8.47 27.31
N PRO A 327 -37.36 9.70 27.32
CA PRO A 327 -38.13 10.93 27.38
C PRO A 327 -39.05 11.14 26.16
N ASP A 328 -40.27 11.64 26.39
CA ASP A 328 -41.30 11.86 25.34
C ASP A 328 -40.87 12.77 24.18
N GLY A 329 -39.84 13.60 24.39
CA GLY A 329 -39.26 14.46 23.36
C GLY A 329 -38.36 13.73 22.35
N VAL A 330 -37.97 12.49 22.60
CA VAL A 330 -37.04 11.73 21.75
C VAL A 330 -37.78 11.15 20.54
N LYS A 331 -37.68 11.84 19.40
CA LYS A 331 -38.39 11.51 18.15
C LYS A 331 -37.44 11.49 16.95
N GLY A 332 -37.75 10.64 15.98
CA GLY A 332 -37.02 10.51 14.72
C GLY A 332 -37.22 9.14 14.08
N GLU A 333 -37.59 9.11 12.80
CA GLU A 333 -37.79 7.87 12.03
C GLU A 333 -36.46 7.25 11.54
N MET A 334 -35.44 8.11 11.38
CA MET A 334 -34.11 7.74 10.88
C MET A 334 -33.07 7.80 12.00
N ARG A 335 -31.98 7.03 11.84
CA ARG A 335 -30.88 6.90 12.81
C ARG A 335 -30.41 8.26 13.37
N TYR A 336 -30.02 9.17 12.49
CA TYR A 336 -29.38 10.43 12.87
C TYR A 336 -30.32 11.42 13.58
N PRO A 337 -31.55 11.72 13.07
CA PRO A 337 -32.50 12.58 13.79
C PRO A 337 -32.85 12.02 15.18
N LEU A 338 -32.96 10.69 15.30
CA LEU A 338 -33.24 10.00 16.55
C LEU A 338 -32.08 10.11 17.57
N ILE A 339 -30.83 9.92 17.13
CA ILE A 339 -29.64 10.16 17.98
C ILE A 339 -29.52 11.65 18.37
N LYS A 340 -29.83 12.57 17.45
CA LYS A 340 -29.77 14.02 17.69
C LYS A 340 -30.80 14.46 18.75
N SER A 341 -32.06 14.03 18.64
CA SER A 341 -33.11 14.35 19.61
C SER A 341 -32.86 13.70 20.97
N PHE A 342 -32.31 12.48 21.00
CA PHE A 342 -31.85 11.84 22.23
C PHE A 342 -30.73 12.65 22.90
N ARG A 343 -29.64 12.99 22.18
CA ARG A 343 -28.51 13.75 22.73
C ARG A 343 -28.91 15.13 23.25
N SER A 344 -29.89 15.82 22.65
CA SER A 344 -30.40 17.10 23.18
C SER A 344 -31.16 16.99 24.50
N LEU A 345 -31.62 15.79 24.88
CA LEU A 345 -32.41 15.54 26.09
C LEU A 345 -31.63 14.75 27.16
N VAL A 346 -30.60 14.00 26.76
CA VAL A 346 -29.71 13.24 27.66
C VAL A 346 -28.96 14.14 28.66
N GLY A 347 -28.72 15.42 28.33
CA GLY A 347 -28.16 16.40 29.28
C GLY A 347 -29.01 16.61 30.55
N SER A 348 -30.25 16.10 30.56
CA SER A 348 -31.21 16.20 31.66
C SER A 348 -31.46 14.87 32.40
N VAL A 349 -30.76 13.78 32.05
CA VAL A 349 -31.05 12.42 32.56
C VAL A 349 -29.82 11.83 33.30
N PRO A 350 -29.82 11.81 34.65
CA PRO A 350 -28.64 11.42 35.45
C PRO A 350 -28.14 9.97 35.22
N SER A 351 -29.02 9.02 34.91
CA SER A 351 -28.65 7.60 34.72
C SER A 351 -27.75 7.37 33.50
N ILE A 352 -27.73 8.29 32.53
CA ILE A 352 -26.92 8.16 31.30
C ILE A 352 -25.57 8.88 31.46
N THR A 353 -25.46 9.84 32.38
CA THR A 353 -24.21 10.56 32.63
C THR A 353 -23.14 9.78 33.41
N ASP A 354 -23.53 8.72 34.12
CA ASP A 354 -22.61 7.91 34.95
C ASP A 354 -22.10 6.62 34.27
N ASP A 355 -22.54 6.29 33.05
CA ASP A 355 -22.00 5.12 32.35
C ASP A 355 -20.56 5.41 31.85
N ARG A 356 -19.57 4.94 32.61
CA ARG A 356 -18.15 5.00 32.26
C ARG A 356 -17.85 4.47 30.86
N ASN A 357 -18.61 3.48 30.37
CA ASN A 357 -18.37 2.93 29.03
C ASN A 357 -18.69 3.94 27.92
N LEU A 358 -19.64 4.87 28.15
CA LEU A 358 -19.96 5.96 27.23
C LEU A 358 -18.97 7.13 27.31
N ARG A 359 -18.38 7.38 28.49
CA ARG A 359 -17.35 8.41 28.68
C ARG A 359 -15.97 7.91 28.23
N GLU A 360 -15.37 7.00 28.98
CA GLU A 360 -13.98 6.53 28.79
C GLU A 360 -13.80 5.80 27.45
N GLY A 361 -14.80 5.02 27.02
CA GLY A 361 -14.72 4.21 25.80
C GLY A 361 -14.91 4.97 24.47
N ILE A 362 -15.38 6.23 24.49
CA ILE A 362 -15.78 6.97 23.28
C ILE A 362 -15.14 8.36 23.18
N SER A 363 -14.99 9.12 24.27
CA SER A 363 -14.27 10.41 24.18
C SER A 363 -12.75 10.22 24.12
N GLU A 364 -12.21 9.12 24.64
CA GLU A 364 -10.78 8.80 24.61
C GLU A 364 -10.37 7.80 23.51
N ILE A 365 -11.20 7.53 22.49
CA ILE A 365 -10.72 6.78 21.31
C ILE A 365 -9.74 7.68 20.55
N LYS A 366 -8.47 7.60 20.97
CA LYS A 366 -7.34 8.35 20.43
C LYS A 366 -7.42 8.37 18.92
N ALA A 367 -7.47 9.57 18.36
CA ALA A 367 -7.43 9.73 16.93
C ALA A 367 -6.15 9.11 16.38
N HIS A 368 -6.28 8.36 15.29
CA HIS A 368 -5.13 8.04 14.48
C HIS A 368 -4.44 9.35 14.11
N LYS A 369 -3.18 9.55 14.53
CA LYS A 369 -2.49 10.86 14.48
C LYS A 369 -2.52 11.54 13.11
N ASN A 370 -2.70 10.75 12.04
CA ASN A 370 -2.72 11.22 10.64
C ASN A 370 -4.06 10.97 9.92
N ARG A 371 -5.23 11.04 10.59
CA ARG A 371 -6.54 11.10 9.89
C ARG A 371 -7.40 12.23 10.45
N LYS A 372 -7.89 13.11 9.56
CA LYS A 372 -8.75 14.25 9.91
C LYS A 372 -9.87 13.79 10.85
N ILE A 373 -10.04 14.50 11.97
CA ILE A 373 -11.30 14.47 12.71
C ILE A 373 -12.33 14.95 11.70
N LEU A 374 -13.33 14.11 11.39
CA LEU A 374 -14.50 14.59 10.66
C LEU A 374 -15.14 15.63 11.57
N ASN A 375 -15.08 16.90 11.16
CA ASN A 375 -15.91 17.94 11.77
C ASN A 375 -17.34 17.42 11.76
N GLU A 376 -18.02 17.52 12.89
CA GLU A 376 -19.40 17.08 12.98
C GLU A 376 -20.27 18.05 12.17
N VAL A 377 -20.43 17.79 10.87
CA VAL A 377 -21.30 18.58 9.98
C VAL A 377 -22.75 18.24 10.31
N TYR A 378 -23.19 18.66 11.49
CA TYR A 378 -24.59 18.72 11.84
C TYR A 378 -25.23 19.84 11.03
N SER A 379 -25.73 19.54 9.83
CA SER A 379 -26.55 20.51 9.12
C SER A 379 -27.76 20.86 9.98
N GLU A 380 -28.01 22.17 10.15
CA GLU A 380 -29.11 22.67 10.98
C GLU A 380 -30.47 22.26 10.39
N ASN A 381 -30.53 22.06 9.07
CA ASN A 381 -31.75 21.90 8.28
C ASN A 381 -32.36 20.49 8.27
N ASN A 382 -31.86 19.53 9.08
CA ASN A 382 -32.41 18.16 9.18
C ASN A 382 -32.46 17.35 7.84
N VAL A 383 -31.78 17.82 6.78
CA VAL A 383 -31.74 17.13 5.48
C VAL A 383 -30.70 16.01 5.53
N LEU A 384 -31.15 14.81 5.93
CA LEU A 384 -30.52 13.58 5.45
C LEU A 384 -30.87 13.45 3.96
N TRP A 385 -29.85 13.26 3.10
CA TRP A 385 -29.97 13.13 1.64
C TRP A 385 -30.33 14.42 0.88
N ASP A 386 -29.44 15.42 0.90
CA ASP A 386 -29.33 16.27 -0.29
C ASP A 386 -28.77 15.41 -1.44
N HIS A 387 -29.65 15.05 -2.37
CA HIS A 387 -29.29 14.28 -3.56
C HIS A 387 -28.27 14.98 -4.47
N LYS A 388 -28.03 16.30 -4.31
CA LYS A 388 -26.96 17.03 -4.99
C LYS A 388 -25.58 16.86 -4.32
N ALA A 389 -25.54 16.59 -3.02
CA ALA A 389 -24.30 16.30 -2.29
C ALA A 389 -23.83 14.83 -2.46
N LEU A 390 -24.71 13.96 -2.97
CA LEU A 390 -24.45 12.52 -3.18
C LEU A 390 -24.45 12.10 -4.65
N SER A 391 -24.36 13.06 -5.58
CA SER A 391 -24.18 12.78 -7.00
C SER A 391 -22.74 12.35 -7.30
N PHE A 392 -22.41 11.09 -6.98
CA PHE A 392 -21.38 10.39 -7.74
C PHE A 392 -21.83 10.26 -9.20
N PRO A 393 -20.92 10.33 -10.18
CA PRO A 393 -21.28 10.17 -11.59
C PRO A 393 -21.90 8.80 -11.83
N GLN A 394 -23.13 8.77 -12.37
CA GLN A 394 -23.82 7.53 -12.70
C GLN A 394 -23.04 6.76 -13.77
N GLY A 395 -22.47 5.61 -13.39
CA GLY A 395 -22.08 4.58 -14.36
C GLY A 395 -23.33 3.96 -15.00
N PRO A 396 -23.33 3.65 -16.30
CA PRO A 396 -24.51 3.10 -16.97
C PRO A 396 -24.76 1.65 -16.53
N GLY A 397 -25.79 1.45 -15.70
CA GLY A 397 -26.22 0.16 -15.17
C GLY A 397 -27.67 -0.16 -15.56
N ASP A 398 -27.82 -0.74 -16.74
CA ASP A 398 -29.04 -1.33 -17.35
C ASP A 398 -30.14 -1.81 -16.37
N LYS A 399 -31.34 -1.20 -16.46
CA LYS A 399 -32.62 -1.90 -16.28
C LYS A 399 -33.71 -1.44 -17.26
N ASP A 400 -33.87 -2.26 -18.28
CA ASP A 400 -35.13 -2.64 -18.95
C ASP A 400 -35.95 -1.60 -19.73
N LYS A 401 -35.80 -1.70 -21.05
CA LYS A 401 -36.89 -2.02 -21.99
C LYS A 401 -38.33 -1.99 -21.43
N ARG A 402 -39.12 -0.98 -21.82
CA ARG A 402 -40.42 -1.17 -22.50
C ARG A 402 -41.02 0.13 -23.07
N LYS A 403 -41.32 0.10 -24.37
CA LYS A 403 -42.21 0.99 -25.18
C LYS A 403 -41.78 2.48 -25.28
N ARG A 404 -41.41 3.06 -26.44
CA ARG A 404 -42.13 3.31 -27.72
C ARG A 404 -43.47 4.08 -27.59
N GLN A 405 -43.46 5.41 -27.78
CA GLN A 405 -44.03 6.17 -28.95
C GLN A 405 -44.37 7.66 -28.63
N GLY A 406 -44.29 8.54 -29.65
CA GLY A 406 -44.74 9.97 -29.67
C GLY A 406 -43.61 10.99 -29.42
N LYS A 407 -43.20 11.91 -30.34
CA LYS A 407 -43.89 13.10 -30.95
C LYS A 407 -44.46 14.06 -29.88
N THR A 408 -44.17 15.37 -29.78
CA THR A 408 -43.46 16.43 -30.58
C THR A 408 -43.02 17.57 -29.60
N GLY A 409 -42.27 18.65 -29.92
CA GLY A 409 -41.64 19.18 -31.15
C GLY A 409 -41.63 20.74 -31.19
N LYS A 410 -40.69 21.38 -31.93
CA LYS A 410 -40.35 22.86 -31.99
C LYS A 410 -39.51 23.37 -30.79
N GLY A 411 -38.62 24.37 -30.89
CA GLY A 411 -38.06 25.16 -32.02
C GLY A 411 -37.31 26.42 -31.49
N ALA A 412 -36.40 27.02 -32.28
CA ALA A 412 -35.92 28.44 -32.37
C ALA A 412 -36.11 29.45 -31.18
N GLU A 413 -35.28 30.49 -30.90
CA GLU A 413 -34.21 31.20 -31.64
C GLU A 413 -33.43 32.20 -30.71
N GLU A 414 -32.39 32.83 -31.26
CA GLU A 414 -31.80 34.18 -30.96
C GLU A 414 -31.52 34.74 -29.54
N ALA A 415 -30.22 34.83 -29.23
CA ALA A 415 -29.40 36.05 -29.05
C ALA A 415 -29.93 37.40 -28.42
N ASN A 416 -29.12 37.91 -27.47
CA ASN A 416 -28.54 39.28 -27.39
C ASN A 416 -29.06 40.30 -26.32
N ARG A 417 -28.12 41.20 -25.92
CA ARG A 417 -28.20 42.52 -25.21
C ARG A 417 -28.21 42.64 -23.66
N LYS A 418 -27.01 42.94 -23.16
CA LYS A 418 -26.57 44.09 -22.30
C LYS A 418 -27.62 44.97 -21.56
N SER A 419 -27.39 45.20 -20.26
CA SER A 419 -26.91 46.47 -19.64
C SER A 419 -26.37 46.18 -18.22
N GLN A 420 -25.18 46.62 -17.80
CA GLN A 420 -24.73 47.97 -17.42
C GLN A 420 -25.54 48.65 -16.32
N TYR A 421 -24.93 48.73 -15.13
CA TYR A 421 -24.91 49.94 -14.30
C TYR A 421 -23.50 50.10 -13.73
N ASN A 422 -22.84 51.19 -14.12
CA ASN A 422 -21.74 51.76 -13.33
C ASN A 422 -22.37 52.78 -12.39
N ASP A 423 -21.73 53.02 -11.25
CA ASP A 423 -21.44 54.42 -10.94
C ASP A 423 -20.06 54.54 -10.29
N ALA A 424 -19.40 55.68 -10.52
CA ALA A 424 -18.01 55.89 -10.15
C ALA A 424 -17.83 57.30 -9.57
N ASN A 425 -16.86 57.46 -8.67
CA ASN A 425 -16.17 58.72 -8.51
C ASN A 425 -14.73 58.50 -8.02
N GLY A 426 -13.75 58.97 -8.79
CA GLY A 426 -12.37 59.17 -8.36
C GLY A 426 -12.26 60.46 -7.51
N HIS A 427 -11.09 61.04 -7.22
CA HIS A 427 -9.70 60.80 -7.61
C HIS A 427 -8.80 61.22 -6.39
N ILE A 428 -7.49 60.96 -6.32
CA ILE A 428 -6.39 61.77 -6.88
C ILE A 428 -5.05 61.01 -6.72
N THR A 429 -4.01 61.41 -7.45
CA THR A 429 -2.88 60.57 -7.91
C THR A 429 -1.49 60.83 -7.33
N LYS A 430 -0.72 59.73 -7.16
CA LYS A 430 0.71 59.48 -7.51
C LYS A 430 1.90 60.21 -6.82
N ARG A 431 2.99 59.41 -6.74
CA ARG A 431 4.44 59.68 -6.45
C ARG A 431 4.82 59.76 -4.96
N GLY A 432 5.83 59.05 -4.44
CA GLY A 432 6.69 57.98 -5.01
C GLY A 432 7.97 57.75 -4.17
N ARG A 433 8.76 56.70 -4.52
CA ARG A 433 10.12 56.35 -4.04
C ARG A 433 10.24 55.39 -2.82
N ILE A 434 10.54 54.11 -3.11
CA ILE A 434 11.78 53.35 -2.78
C ILE A 434 12.52 53.87 -1.51
N GLU A 435 12.83 53.10 -0.46
CA GLU A 435 13.37 51.72 -0.40
C GLU A 435 13.12 51.07 0.98
N GLY A 436 13.14 49.74 1.07
CA GLY A 436 12.97 49.03 2.36
C GLY A 436 12.60 47.56 2.19
N VAL A 437 13.54 46.75 1.69
CA VAL A 437 13.30 45.32 1.42
C VAL A 437 13.18 44.54 2.73
N GLY A 438 11.98 44.08 3.04
CA GLY A 438 11.71 43.03 4.00
C GLY A 438 10.78 41.99 3.36
N ASN A 439 11.34 40.86 2.94
CA ASN A 439 10.54 39.76 2.39
C ASN A 439 9.73 39.10 3.52
N GLU A 440 8.46 39.48 3.67
CA GLU A 440 7.47 38.58 4.26
C GLU A 440 7.37 37.35 3.35
N ALA A 441 7.60 36.16 3.91
CA ALA A 441 7.65 34.94 3.12
C ALA A 441 6.23 34.53 2.68
N GLU A 442 5.90 34.75 1.41
CA GLU A 442 4.66 34.23 0.83
C GLU A 442 4.56 32.71 1.02
N THR A 443 3.37 32.24 1.41
CA THR A 443 3.08 30.83 1.59
C THR A 443 3.24 30.06 0.27
N PRO A 444 3.84 28.86 0.26
CA PRO A 444 4.02 28.09 -0.97
C PRO A 444 2.70 27.77 -1.69
N LYS A 445 2.74 27.57 -3.02
CA LYS A 445 1.55 27.27 -3.86
C LYS A 445 1.73 25.92 -4.57
N GLY A 446 0.66 25.15 -4.75
CA GLY A 446 0.71 23.83 -5.40
C GLY A 446 -0.26 23.66 -6.57
N PHE A 447 -0.23 22.49 -7.21
CA PHE A 447 -0.96 22.19 -8.45
C PHE A 447 -2.24 21.40 -8.17
N ILE A 448 -3.37 21.79 -8.78
CA ILE A 448 -4.65 21.11 -8.61
C ILE A 448 -4.65 19.81 -9.41
N TRP A 449 -4.99 18.71 -8.74
CA TRP A 449 -4.98 17.38 -9.32
C TRP A 449 -6.12 17.19 -10.33
N ASP A 450 -5.77 16.83 -11.58
CA ASP A 450 -6.76 16.41 -12.57
C ASP A 450 -7.09 14.90 -12.42
N SER A 451 -8.26 14.65 -11.83
CA SER A 451 -8.87 13.31 -11.73
C SER A 451 -9.24 12.65 -13.07
N ARG A 452 -9.22 13.38 -14.19
CA ARG A 452 -9.51 12.85 -15.54
C ARG A 452 -8.26 12.28 -16.22
N SER A 453 -7.12 12.94 -16.07
CA SER A 453 -5.83 12.56 -16.68
C SER A 453 -4.75 12.09 -15.68
N TYR A 454 -5.13 11.89 -14.41
CA TYR A 454 -4.30 11.38 -13.31
C TYR A 454 -2.95 12.12 -13.17
N SER A 455 -2.98 13.46 -13.17
CA SER A 455 -1.77 14.30 -13.23
C SER A 455 -0.84 14.25 -12.01
N CYS A 456 -1.22 13.58 -10.92
CA CYS A 456 -0.57 13.64 -9.60
C CYS A 456 0.97 13.54 -9.58
N ALA A 457 1.59 12.72 -10.44
CA ALA A 457 3.05 12.63 -10.55
C ALA A 457 3.69 13.97 -10.96
N TYR A 458 3.05 14.66 -11.91
CA TYR A 458 3.44 15.99 -12.37
C TYR A 458 3.11 17.04 -11.31
N ASP A 459 1.92 16.97 -10.70
CA ASP A 459 1.49 17.94 -9.69
C ASP A 459 2.45 17.95 -8.49
N ALA A 460 2.85 16.77 -8.00
CA ALA A 460 3.78 16.63 -6.88
C ALA A 460 5.19 17.17 -7.21
N LEU A 461 5.75 16.82 -8.38
CA LEU A 461 7.07 17.31 -8.80
C LEU A 461 7.05 18.82 -9.12
N PHE A 462 6.07 19.28 -9.90
CA PHE A 462 6.00 20.66 -10.35
C PHE A 462 5.64 21.62 -9.22
N THR A 463 4.91 21.17 -8.19
CA THR A 463 4.74 21.95 -6.95
C THR A 463 6.10 22.24 -6.30
N VAL A 464 7.00 21.25 -6.17
CA VAL A 464 8.33 21.49 -5.60
C VAL A 464 9.16 22.39 -6.51
N LEU A 465 9.19 22.13 -7.82
CA LEU A 465 9.96 22.94 -8.78
C LEU A 465 9.46 24.39 -8.88
N PHE A 466 8.15 24.62 -8.82
CA PHE A 466 7.55 25.96 -8.83
C PHE A 466 7.99 26.76 -7.61
N ASN A 467 7.90 26.17 -6.41
CA ASN A 467 8.30 26.88 -5.20
C ASN A 467 9.83 27.11 -5.14
N ILE A 468 10.65 26.22 -5.69
CA ILE A 468 12.09 26.49 -5.90
C ILE A 468 12.27 27.72 -6.81
N TRP A 469 11.58 27.74 -7.96
CA TRP A 469 11.70 28.80 -8.95
C TRP A 469 11.20 30.15 -8.44
N TYR A 470 10.04 30.16 -7.78
CA TYR A 470 9.36 31.37 -7.30
C TYR A 470 10.19 32.14 -6.26
N LEU A 471 10.96 31.42 -5.42
CA LEU A 471 11.85 32.01 -4.42
C LEU A 471 12.97 32.90 -4.99
N ALA A 472 13.40 32.65 -6.23
CA ALA A 472 14.44 33.45 -6.89
C ALA A 472 14.33 33.30 -8.42
N GLN A 473 13.33 33.96 -9.01
CA GLN A 473 12.95 33.78 -10.43
C GLN A 473 14.11 34.10 -11.39
N ASP A 474 14.90 35.14 -11.11
CA ASP A 474 16.08 35.53 -11.91
C ASP A 474 17.22 34.50 -11.86
N LEU A 475 17.34 33.76 -10.76
CA LEU A 475 18.35 32.72 -10.58
C LEU A 475 17.90 31.40 -11.20
N TRP A 476 16.67 30.99 -10.91
CA TRP A 476 16.13 29.69 -11.29
C TRP A 476 15.60 29.65 -12.72
N GLY A 477 15.15 30.77 -13.28
CA GLY A 477 14.71 30.84 -14.68
C GLY A 477 15.80 30.39 -15.66
N PRO A 478 17.00 30.98 -15.63
CA PRO A 478 18.14 30.55 -16.44
C PRO A 478 18.62 29.13 -16.10
N ARG A 479 18.69 28.79 -14.81
CA ARG A 479 19.14 27.45 -14.36
C ARG A 479 18.23 26.34 -14.90
N PHE A 480 16.92 26.45 -14.71
CA PHE A 480 15.95 25.48 -15.26
C PHE A 480 16.03 25.41 -16.79
N ALA A 481 16.09 26.54 -17.49
CA ALA A 481 16.24 26.58 -18.94
C ALA A 481 17.54 25.93 -19.47
N SER A 482 18.57 25.81 -18.64
CA SER A 482 19.85 25.19 -18.99
C SER A 482 19.90 23.67 -18.83
N ILE A 483 18.95 23.06 -18.11
CA ILE A 483 18.94 21.61 -17.84
C ILE A 483 18.63 20.83 -19.12
N ASN A 484 17.44 21.09 -19.70
CA ASN A 484 16.95 20.54 -20.97
C ASN A 484 15.72 21.33 -21.48
N TYR A 485 15.20 20.92 -22.63
CA TYR A 485 14.08 21.58 -23.30
C TYR A 485 12.76 21.55 -22.50
N ALA A 486 12.46 20.47 -21.79
CA ALA A 486 11.23 20.36 -20.99
C ALA A 486 11.25 21.31 -19.78
N MET A 487 12.40 21.42 -19.09
CA MET A 487 12.60 22.40 -18.01
C MET A 487 12.63 23.84 -18.50
N LYS A 488 13.10 24.11 -19.72
CA LYS A 488 12.95 25.43 -20.35
C LYS A 488 11.47 25.80 -20.52
N ILE A 489 10.65 24.91 -21.10
CA ILE A 489 9.21 25.17 -21.25
C ILE A 489 8.54 25.35 -19.90
N LEU A 490 8.87 24.52 -18.90
CA LEU A 490 8.34 24.69 -17.54
C LEU A 490 8.71 26.07 -16.96
N SER A 491 9.97 26.51 -17.11
CA SER A 491 10.43 27.82 -16.66
C SER A 491 9.75 28.98 -17.40
N ASP A 492 9.55 28.88 -18.71
CA ASP A 492 8.90 29.92 -19.51
C ASP A 492 7.38 29.97 -19.24
N ASN A 493 6.76 28.85 -18.89
CA ASN A 493 5.39 28.80 -18.40
C ASN A 493 5.27 29.37 -16.97
N PHE A 494 6.24 29.12 -16.07
CA PHE A 494 6.22 29.69 -14.72
C PHE A 494 6.31 31.22 -14.70
N LYS A 495 7.06 31.82 -15.64
CA LYS A 495 7.04 33.28 -15.87
C LYS A 495 5.63 33.78 -16.21
N GLN A 496 4.93 33.05 -17.08
CA GLN A 496 3.55 33.38 -17.49
C GLN A 496 2.53 33.18 -16.35
N VAL A 497 2.76 32.20 -15.46
CA VAL A 497 2.00 32.03 -14.22
C VAL A 497 2.22 33.21 -13.27
N ALA A 498 3.47 33.66 -13.11
CA ALA A 498 3.81 34.82 -12.28
C ALA A 498 3.27 36.15 -12.84
N SER A 499 3.06 36.25 -14.16
CA SER A 499 2.37 37.38 -14.81
C SER A 499 0.86 37.19 -14.97
N GLU A 500 0.27 36.16 -14.35
CA GLU A 500 -1.17 35.84 -14.39
C GLU A 500 -1.75 35.60 -15.80
N THR A 501 -0.91 35.35 -16.81
CA THR A 501 -1.33 35.09 -18.20
C THR A 501 -1.55 33.60 -18.51
N LEU A 502 -1.19 32.72 -17.59
CA LEU A 502 -1.31 31.26 -17.71
C LEU A 502 -1.59 30.67 -16.33
N THR A 503 -2.43 29.63 -16.23
CA THR A 503 -2.62 28.90 -14.96
C THR A 503 -1.52 27.88 -14.71
N MET A 504 -1.36 27.43 -13.46
CA MET A 504 -0.41 26.36 -13.11
C MET A 504 -0.76 25.05 -13.85
N GLU A 505 -2.04 24.73 -14.00
CA GLU A 505 -2.49 23.52 -14.68
C GLU A 505 -2.20 23.57 -16.19
N GLU A 506 -2.40 24.72 -16.84
CA GLU A 506 -1.97 24.91 -18.24
C GLU A 506 -0.44 24.84 -18.39
N ALA A 507 0.31 25.44 -17.44
CA ALA A 507 1.77 25.34 -17.40
C ALA A 507 2.25 23.88 -17.31
N ARG A 508 1.56 23.05 -16.52
CA ARG A 508 1.78 21.60 -16.41
C ARG A 508 1.40 20.87 -17.71
N ASP A 509 0.23 21.15 -18.25
CA ASP A 509 -0.35 20.40 -19.36
C ASP A 509 0.40 20.67 -20.68
N ASN A 510 0.93 21.88 -20.87
CA ASN A 510 1.90 22.21 -21.92
C ASN A 510 3.15 21.30 -21.87
N VAL A 511 3.71 21.04 -20.68
CA VAL A 511 4.89 20.15 -20.53
C VAL A 511 4.50 18.68 -20.67
N ARG A 512 3.32 18.27 -20.18
CA ARG A 512 2.75 16.92 -20.42
C ARG A 512 2.58 16.64 -21.91
N GLU A 513 2.19 17.63 -22.71
CA GLU A 513 2.09 17.51 -24.16
C GLU A 513 3.45 17.31 -24.82
N VAL A 514 4.46 18.10 -24.45
CA VAL A 514 5.83 17.96 -24.97
C VAL A 514 6.39 16.57 -24.68
N LEU A 515 6.23 16.07 -23.45
CA LEU A 515 6.72 14.75 -23.06
C LEU A 515 5.94 13.60 -23.72
N PHE A 516 4.60 13.69 -23.81
CA PHE A 516 3.79 12.72 -24.56
C PHE A 516 4.16 12.67 -26.04
N ASN A 517 4.43 13.81 -26.67
CA ASN A 517 4.83 13.84 -28.07
C ASN A 517 6.24 13.28 -28.30
N ALA A 518 7.12 13.31 -27.28
CA ALA A 518 8.46 12.73 -27.33
C ALA A 518 8.45 11.21 -27.07
N SER A 519 7.67 10.74 -26.10
CA SER A 519 7.44 9.30 -25.85
C SER A 519 6.01 9.06 -25.33
N PRO A 520 5.07 8.65 -26.22
CA PRO A 520 3.68 8.38 -25.82
C PRO A 520 3.53 7.20 -24.86
N GLU A 521 4.47 6.25 -24.88
CA GLU A 521 4.46 5.05 -24.02
C GLU A 521 4.96 5.35 -22.60
N ASP A 522 5.97 6.21 -22.45
CA ASP A 522 6.52 6.62 -21.15
C ASP A 522 5.64 7.67 -20.45
N PHE A 523 4.98 8.55 -21.22
CA PHE A 523 4.22 9.70 -20.72
C PHE A 523 2.75 9.72 -21.18
N PRO A 524 1.96 8.65 -20.96
CA PRO A 524 0.64 8.49 -21.56
C PRO A 524 -0.38 9.54 -21.08
N LYS A 525 -1.20 10.04 -22.01
CA LYS A 525 -2.35 10.92 -21.71
C LYS A 525 -3.60 10.10 -21.33
N GLY A 526 -4.46 10.68 -20.49
CA GLY A 526 -5.75 10.10 -20.06
C GLY A 526 -5.65 9.31 -18.76
N ARG A 527 -6.51 8.30 -18.57
CA ARG A 527 -6.61 7.50 -17.33
C ARG A 527 -5.52 6.43 -17.19
N GLN A 528 -4.27 6.81 -17.46
CA GLN A 528 -3.09 5.97 -17.27
C GLN A 528 -2.17 6.61 -16.21
N PHE A 529 -1.38 5.79 -15.53
CA PHE A 529 -0.49 6.26 -14.47
C PHE A 529 0.88 6.60 -15.08
N ALA A 530 1.38 7.81 -14.85
CA ALA A 530 2.75 8.17 -15.21
C ALA A 530 3.75 7.64 -14.16
N SER A 531 4.91 7.15 -14.61
CA SER A 531 6.02 6.87 -13.69
C SER A 531 6.65 8.19 -13.25
N ILE A 532 6.78 8.36 -11.93
CA ILE A 532 7.51 9.51 -11.37
C ILE A 532 8.99 9.44 -11.71
N ASP A 533 9.55 8.24 -11.84
CA ASP A 533 10.96 7.99 -12.09
C ASP A 533 11.31 8.37 -13.53
N LEU A 534 10.48 7.97 -14.51
CA LEU A 534 10.60 8.45 -15.89
C LEU A 534 10.41 9.97 -15.99
N LEU A 535 9.47 10.54 -15.22
CA LEU A 535 9.24 11.98 -15.21
C LEU A 535 10.41 12.77 -14.60
N VAL A 536 10.94 12.35 -13.45
CA VAL A 536 12.10 12.98 -12.81
C VAL A 536 13.33 12.85 -13.72
N ASN A 537 13.55 11.71 -14.35
CA ASN A 537 14.62 11.54 -15.34
C ASN A 537 14.41 12.48 -16.55
N ALA A 538 13.24 12.53 -17.16
CA ALA A 538 12.99 13.38 -18.33
C ALA A 538 13.05 14.89 -18.02
N MET A 539 12.65 15.30 -16.82
CA MET A 539 12.74 16.69 -16.39
C MET A 539 14.15 17.08 -15.96
N LEU A 540 14.89 16.26 -15.20
CA LEU A 540 16.16 16.69 -14.62
C LEU A 540 17.41 16.19 -15.34
N SER A 541 17.33 15.19 -16.24
CA SER A 541 18.51 14.74 -17.00
C SER A 541 19.08 15.87 -17.85
N SER A 542 20.41 15.98 -17.83
CA SER A 542 21.19 16.90 -18.65
C SER A 542 22.33 16.13 -19.32
N SER A 543 22.75 16.57 -20.50
CA SER A 543 23.94 16.04 -21.20
C SER A 543 25.27 16.54 -20.60
N LYS A 544 25.21 17.38 -19.54
CA LYS A 544 26.38 17.89 -18.84
C LYS A 544 27.07 16.77 -18.04
N VAL A 545 28.39 16.67 -18.20
CA VAL A 545 29.26 15.84 -17.36
C VAL A 545 29.66 16.63 -16.11
N TYR A 546 29.47 16.02 -14.94
CA TYR A 546 29.72 16.63 -13.63
C TYR A 546 31.04 16.17 -12.99
N GLY A 547 31.71 15.16 -13.55
CA GLY A 547 32.95 14.62 -13.01
C GLY A 547 33.38 13.33 -13.68
N SER A 548 34.31 12.62 -13.05
CA SER A 548 34.73 11.26 -13.44
C SER A 548 34.84 10.33 -12.24
N THR A 549 34.93 9.02 -12.49
CA THR A 549 35.36 8.04 -11.49
C THR A 549 36.81 7.63 -11.69
N SER A 550 37.44 7.09 -10.65
CA SER A 550 38.73 6.39 -10.74
C SER A 550 38.76 5.21 -9.77
N LEU A 551 39.65 4.24 -10.00
CA LEU A 551 39.86 3.11 -9.09
C LEU A 551 41.11 3.36 -8.23
N VAL A 552 40.99 3.30 -6.91
CA VAL A 552 42.08 3.59 -5.98
C VAL A 552 42.30 2.42 -5.03
N CYS A 553 43.55 2.00 -4.81
CA CYS A 553 43.89 1.02 -3.78
C CYS A 553 44.13 1.70 -2.42
N GLY A 554 43.31 1.37 -1.42
CA GLY A 554 43.50 1.91 -0.05
C GLY A 554 44.79 1.47 0.64
N SER A 555 45.42 0.38 0.18
CA SER A 555 46.61 -0.20 0.82
C SER A 555 47.95 0.31 0.27
N CYS A 556 48.01 0.71 -1.01
CA CYS A 556 49.24 1.16 -1.67
C CYS A 556 49.11 2.47 -2.45
N GLY A 557 47.92 3.06 -2.52
CA GLY A 557 47.67 4.31 -3.27
C GLY A 557 47.66 4.17 -4.79
N TYR A 558 47.76 2.96 -5.35
CA TYR A 558 47.63 2.72 -6.79
C TYR A 558 46.34 3.35 -7.33
N LYS A 559 46.44 4.09 -8.44
CA LYS A 559 45.31 4.65 -9.18
C LYS A 559 45.20 3.97 -10.55
N GLY A 560 44.11 3.26 -10.76
CA GLY A 560 43.75 2.62 -12.02
C GLY A 560 42.82 3.49 -12.86
N LEU A 561 42.91 3.31 -14.18
CA LEU A 561 42.04 3.97 -15.17
C LEU A 561 40.63 3.38 -15.11
N ASP A 562 39.63 4.21 -14.80
CA ASP A 562 38.20 3.89 -14.87
C ASP A 562 37.39 5.19 -15.05
N ASP A 563 37.80 5.97 -16.06
CA ASP A 563 37.26 7.29 -16.40
C ASP A 563 35.86 7.19 -17.04
N LYS A 564 34.88 6.74 -16.24
CA LYS A 564 33.47 6.91 -16.55
C LYS A 564 33.07 8.35 -16.20
N ASN A 565 32.55 9.05 -17.20
CA ASN A 565 31.92 10.36 -17.00
C ASN A 565 30.75 10.23 -16.03
N LEU A 566 30.74 11.07 -14.99
CA LEU A 566 29.61 11.19 -14.07
C LEU A 566 28.54 12.08 -14.69
N ASP A 567 27.46 11.48 -15.16
CA ASP A 567 26.21 12.18 -15.49
C ASP A 567 25.38 12.45 -14.23
N LEU A 568 24.30 13.23 -14.36
CA LEU A 568 23.44 13.54 -13.22
C LEU A 568 22.82 12.30 -12.57
N LYS A 569 22.48 11.30 -13.39
CA LYS A 569 21.87 10.04 -12.92
C LYS A 569 22.83 9.26 -12.02
N THR A 570 24.10 9.17 -12.39
CA THR A 570 25.12 8.50 -11.59
C THR A 570 25.38 9.22 -10.26
N VAL A 571 25.24 10.55 -10.22
CA VAL A 571 25.38 11.37 -9.00
C VAL A 571 24.13 11.34 -8.10
N THR A 572 22.95 11.01 -8.64
CA THR A 572 21.67 10.95 -7.90
C THR A 572 21.23 9.56 -7.48
N THR A 573 21.76 8.50 -8.11
CA THR A 573 21.40 7.12 -7.82
C THR A 573 22.21 6.58 -6.64
N ILE A 574 21.53 5.98 -5.66
CA ILE A 574 22.17 5.25 -4.57
C ILE A 574 22.08 3.75 -4.90
N PRO A 575 23.22 3.04 -5.05
CA PRO A 575 23.20 1.63 -5.46
C PRO A 575 22.65 0.71 -4.36
N GLU A 576 21.93 -0.33 -4.78
CA GLU A 576 21.54 -1.44 -3.92
C GLU A 576 22.79 -2.22 -3.44
N ALA A 577 22.70 -2.83 -2.26
CA ALA A 577 23.77 -3.72 -1.79
C ALA A 577 23.69 -5.06 -2.53
N ASP A 578 24.68 -5.32 -3.39
CA ASP A 578 24.87 -6.60 -4.07
C ASP A 578 24.77 -7.78 -3.09
N GLU A 579 23.79 -8.68 -3.29
CA GLU A 579 23.58 -9.85 -2.42
C GLU A 579 24.77 -10.83 -2.42
N GLY A 580 25.73 -10.67 -3.35
CA GLY A 580 26.92 -11.51 -3.48
C GLY A 580 28.14 -11.13 -2.65
N ASN A 581 28.20 -9.92 -2.05
CA ASN A 581 29.44 -9.41 -1.42
C ASN A 581 29.38 -9.39 0.12
N HIS A 582 29.75 -10.52 0.74
CA HIS A 582 29.68 -10.77 2.19
C HIS A 582 30.57 -9.87 3.11
N ALA A 583 31.23 -8.84 2.59
CA ALA A 583 32.24 -8.06 3.32
C ALA A 583 31.73 -6.76 3.98
N LEU A 584 30.58 -6.21 3.58
CA LEU A 584 30.07 -4.94 4.10
C LEU A 584 28.68 -5.08 4.72
N ARG A 585 28.64 -5.22 6.06
CA ARG A 585 27.44 -4.90 6.83
C ARG A 585 27.14 -3.42 6.60
N GLN A 586 26.05 -3.08 5.90
CA GLN A 586 25.56 -1.71 5.91
C GLN A 586 25.36 -1.26 7.36
N PRO A 587 25.91 -0.10 7.79
CA PRO A 587 25.70 0.38 9.14
C PRO A 587 24.20 0.64 9.36
N ALA A 588 23.73 0.43 10.59
CA ALA A 588 22.30 0.39 10.90
C ALA A 588 21.56 1.75 10.76
N SER A 589 22.23 2.79 10.29
CA SER A 589 21.72 4.13 10.03
C SER A 589 22.64 4.84 9.02
N LEU A 590 22.19 4.97 7.77
CA LEU A 590 22.82 5.82 6.76
C LEU A 590 21.98 7.10 6.59
N CYS A 591 22.66 8.23 6.44
CA CYS A 591 22.09 9.49 5.92
C CYS A 591 22.38 9.63 4.42
N VAL A 592 21.82 10.61 3.72
CA VAL A 592 21.93 10.75 2.26
C VAL A 592 23.39 10.99 1.83
N GLU A 593 24.11 11.86 2.53
CA GLU A 593 25.53 12.15 2.26
C GLU A 593 26.38 10.88 2.40
N GLN A 594 26.19 10.13 3.48
CA GLN A 594 26.87 8.85 3.69
C GLN A 594 26.47 7.81 2.63
N ALA A 595 25.21 7.74 2.23
CA ALA A 595 24.76 6.78 1.21
C ALA A 595 25.41 7.06 -0.15
N LEU A 596 25.48 8.32 -0.58
CA LEU A 596 26.16 8.73 -1.82
C LEU A 596 27.68 8.48 -1.78
N PHE A 597 28.36 8.76 -0.66
CA PHE A 597 29.83 8.65 -0.60
C PHE A 597 30.36 7.32 -0.04
N SER A 598 29.51 6.47 0.54
CA SER A 598 29.85 5.07 0.86
C SER A 598 30.06 4.20 -0.39
N GLN A 599 29.79 4.74 -1.59
CA GLN A 599 30.16 4.17 -2.89
C GLN A 599 31.68 3.96 -3.07
N ALA A 600 32.51 4.46 -2.16
CA ALA A 600 33.84 3.89 -1.89
C ALA A 600 33.70 2.48 -1.26
N ALA A 601 33.06 1.57 -2.01
CA ALA A 601 32.90 0.16 -1.69
C ALA A 601 33.89 -0.65 -2.55
N SER A 602 34.33 -1.78 -1.99
CA SER A 602 35.27 -2.70 -2.63
C SER A 602 34.73 -3.20 -3.96
N THR A 603 35.38 -2.86 -5.06
CA THR A 603 35.08 -3.47 -6.36
C THR A 603 35.62 -4.90 -6.42
N ALA A 604 35.14 -5.71 -7.36
CA ALA A 604 35.73 -7.02 -7.64
C ALA A 604 37.14 -6.91 -8.29
N HIS A 605 37.62 -5.71 -8.62
CA HIS A 605 38.93 -5.51 -9.20
C HIS A 605 40.02 -5.58 -8.12
N HIS A 606 41.04 -6.38 -8.40
CA HIS A 606 42.17 -6.60 -7.52
C HIS A 606 43.29 -5.62 -7.89
N CYS A 607 43.99 -5.07 -6.89
CA CYS A 607 45.08 -4.13 -7.14
C CYS A 607 46.30 -4.85 -7.76
N PRO A 608 46.75 -4.46 -8.97
CA PRO A 608 47.88 -5.11 -9.62
C PRO A 608 49.20 -4.90 -8.87
N SER A 609 49.33 -3.80 -8.12
CA SER A 609 50.53 -3.46 -7.33
C SER A 609 50.58 -4.12 -5.95
N CYS A 610 49.51 -4.82 -5.51
CA CYS A 610 49.48 -5.56 -4.24
C CYS A 610 49.48 -7.08 -4.43
N ALA A 611 49.85 -7.55 -5.62
CA ALA A 611 49.89 -8.97 -5.96
C ALA A 611 51.14 -9.64 -5.34
N ASN A 612 50.96 -10.31 -4.21
CA ASN A 612 52.05 -11.06 -3.56
C ASN A 612 52.06 -12.53 -4.04
N SER A 613 53.24 -13.16 -3.98
CA SER A 613 53.47 -14.57 -4.38
C SER A 613 52.67 -15.62 -3.58
N LEU A 614 51.97 -15.21 -2.53
CA LEU A 614 51.07 -16.03 -1.70
C LEU A 614 49.58 -15.90 -2.08
N GLY A 615 49.23 -15.15 -3.13
CA GLY A 615 47.85 -15.04 -3.61
C GLY A 615 46.94 -14.12 -2.79
N THR A 616 47.51 -13.31 -1.89
CA THR A 616 46.78 -12.24 -1.19
C THR A 616 46.84 -10.96 -2.02
N PHE A 617 45.69 -10.33 -2.26
CA PHE A 617 45.56 -9.08 -3.01
C PHE A 617 44.72 -8.07 -2.21
N SER A 618 44.96 -6.77 -2.42
CA SER A 618 44.07 -5.72 -1.93
C SER A 618 43.04 -5.37 -2.99
N PHE A 619 41.78 -5.13 -2.61
CA PHE A 619 40.74 -4.69 -3.54
C PHE A 619 40.90 -3.20 -3.93
N LEU A 620 40.43 -2.85 -5.11
CA LEU A 620 40.31 -1.47 -5.59
C LEU A 620 38.95 -0.89 -5.20
N TRP A 621 38.95 0.38 -4.81
CA TRP A 621 37.79 1.15 -4.37
C TRP A 621 37.44 2.18 -5.45
N ARG A 622 36.16 2.36 -5.77
CA ARG A 622 35.75 3.43 -6.70
C ARG A 622 35.72 4.77 -5.98
N GLN A 623 36.45 5.75 -6.49
CA GLN A 623 36.40 7.14 -6.02
C GLN A 623 35.72 8.01 -7.08
N MET A 624 34.66 8.72 -6.69
CA MET A 624 34.05 9.78 -7.50
C MET A 624 34.81 11.09 -7.33
N GLN A 625 34.98 11.84 -8.42
CA GLN A 625 35.56 13.19 -8.42
C GLN A 625 34.65 14.13 -9.22
N LEU A 626 33.99 15.06 -8.53
CA LEU A 626 33.13 16.07 -9.16
C LEU A 626 33.96 17.27 -9.62
N SER A 627 33.93 17.56 -10.91
CA SER A 627 34.54 18.74 -11.54
C SER A 627 33.56 19.92 -11.65
N SER A 628 32.26 19.66 -11.61
CA SER A 628 31.24 20.70 -11.47
C SER A 628 30.00 20.18 -10.74
N PHE A 629 29.17 21.08 -10.22
CA PHE A 629 27.98 20.72 -9.46
C PHE A 629 26.70 20.99 -10.26
N PRO A 630 25.65 20.16 -10.12
CA PRO A 630 24.32 20.47 -10.59
C PRO A 630 23.63 21.47 -9.66
N ASP A 631 22.77 22.32 -10.23
CA ASP A 631 21.99 23.27 -9.43
C ASP A 631 20.85 22.58 -8.66
N ILE A 632 20.34 21.47 -9.18
CA ILE A 632 19.27 20.67 -8.56
C ILE A 632 19.62 19.17 -8.61
N LEU A 633 19.35 18.46 -7.53
CA LEU A 633 19.46 17.01 -7.41
C LEU A 633 18.10 16.44 -6.99
N ALA A 634 17.63 15.40 -7.66
CA ALA A 634 16.55 14.55 -7.16
C ALA A 634 17.14 13.18 -6.83
N ILE A 635 17.32 12.89 -5.55
CA ILE A 635 17.97 11.68 -5.06
C ILE A 635 16.91 10.62 -4.83
N GLU A 636 17.10 9.45 -5.44
CA GLU A 636 16.17 8.33 -5.33
C GLU A 636 16.27 7.68 -3.95
N LEU A 637 15.11 7.47 -3.32
CA LEU A 637 14.96 6.95 -1.97
C LEU A 637 14.19 5.62 -1.94
N ALA A 638 13.80 5.12 -3.11
CA ALA A 638 13.18 3.81 -3.26
C ALA A 638 14.18 2.73 -2.83
N ASP A 639 13.71 1.80 -2.01
CA ASP A 639 14.39 0.57 -1.59
C ASP A 639 15.78 0.70 -0.89
N VAL A 640 16.24 1.92 -0.60
CA VAL A 640 17.42 2.20 0.25
C VAL A 640 17.06 2.49 1.72
N ASN A 641 17.82 1.91 2.66
CA ASN A 641 17.68 2.05 4.11
C ASN A 641 18.22 3.39 4.69
N ILE A 642 17.89 4.52 4.06
CA ILE A 642 18.25 5.87 4.53
C ILE A 642 17.36 6.21 5.74
N LYS A 643 17.93 6.40 6.93
CA LYS A 643 17.12 6.69 8.13
C LYS A 643 16.86 8.18 8.36
N ARG A 644 17.63 9.05 7.70
CA ARG A 644 17.60 10.49 7.90
C ARG A 644 17.83 11.21 6.58
N LEU A 645 16.99 12.20 6.29
CA LEU A 645 17.25 13.22 5.28
C LEU A 645 17.88 14.42 5.98
N GLU A 646 19.02 14.87 5.49
CA GLU A 646 19.71 16.05 5.99
C GLU A 646 19.05 17.33 5.42
N PRO A 647 18.84 18.40 6.21
CA PRO A 647 18.40 19.70 5.69
C PRO A 647 19.37 20.29 4.68
N THR A 648 20.66 19.96 4.82
CA THR A 648 21.73 20.37 3.90
C THR A 648 22.58 19.16 3.52
N LEU A 649 22.83 19.01 2.22
CA LEU A 649 23.72 18.00 1.65
C LEU A 649 25.03 18.68 1.24
N ARG A 650 26.17 18.09 1.62
CA ARG A 650 27.50 18.56 1.21
C ARG A 650 28.07 17.66 0.11
N LEU A 651 28.33 18.22 -1.05
CA LEU A 651 29.03 17.53 -2.13
C LEU A 651 30.53 17.86 -2.06
N PRO A 652 31.43 16.86 -1.93
CA PRO A 652 32.87 17.07 -1.97
C PRO A 652 33.35 17.26 -3.43
N SER A 653 34.28 18.17 -3.61
CA SER A 653 35.08 18.34 -4.83
C SER A 653 36.53 18.66 -4.44
N THR A 654 37.42 18.69 -5.43
CA THR A 654 38.85 18.96 -5.29
C THR A 654 39.16 20.40 -4.88
N GLU A 655 38.27 21.36 -5.15
CA GLU A 655 38.53 22.79 -4.94
C GLU A 655 37.61 23.46 -3.91
N ALA A 656 36.37 22.98 -3.72
CA ALA A 656 35.43 23.49 -2.72
C ALA A 656 34.32 22.48 -2.38
N HIS A 657 33.65 22.66 -1.24
CA HIS A 657 32.41 21.94 -0.94
C HIS A 657 31.19 22.70 -1.49
N CYS A 658 30.31 22.02 -2.23
CA CYS A 658 29.01 22.59 -2.60
C CYS A 658 27.96 22.22 -1.55
N LEU A 659 27.24 23.24 -1.05
CA LEU A 659 26.13 23.06 -0.12
C LEU A 659 24.80 23.15 -0.88
N MET A 660 23.97 22.12 -0.76
CA MET A 660 22.62 22.10 -1.32
C MET A 660 21.59 21.96 -0.21
N THR A 661 20.47 22.67 -0.31
CA THR A 661 19.38 22.67 0.68
C THR A 661 18.25 21.74 0.26
N LEU A 662 17.67 20.98 1.19
CA LEU A 662 16.46 20.21 0.93
C LEU A 662 15.30 21.18 0.64
N ARG A 663 14.62 21.00 -0.50
CA ARG A 663 13.52 21.85 -0.96
C ARG A 663 12.19 21.13 -1.17
N GLY A 664 12.22 19.81 -1.31
CA GLY A 664 11.02 19.01 -1.19
C GLY A 664 11.26 17.51 -1.16
N VAL A 665 10.21 16.77 -0.84
CA VAL A 665 10.22 15.31 -0.82
C VAL A 665 8.96 14.82 -1.53
N LEU A 666 9.12 13.89 -2.47
CA LEU A 666 8.03 13.28 -3.22
C LEU A 666 7.63 11.94 -2.60
N TYR A 667 6.34 11.67 -2.54
CA TYR A 667 5.75 10.50 -1.90
C TYR A 667 4.75 9.80 -2.84
N HIS A 668 4.68 8.47 -2.77
CA HIS A 668 3.79 7.64 -3.57
C HIS A 668 3.01 6.66 -2.69
N SER A 669 1.67 6.66 -2.80
CA SER A 669 0.82 5.68 -2.13
C SER A 669 0.68 4.41 -2.94
N ARG A 670 1.11 3.29 -2.35
CA ARG A 670 0.92 1.95 -2.95
C ARG A 670 -0.55 1.49 -2.96
N LEU A 671 -1.46 2.19 -2.28
CA LEU A 671 -2.89 1.85 -2.25
C LEU A 671 -3.72 2.66 -3.25
N SER A 672 -3.51 3.98 -3.33
CA SER A 672 -4.26 4.85 -4.25
C SER A 672 -3.58 5.07 -5.59
N ALA A 673 -2.28 4.73 -5.73
CA ALA A 673 -1.43 5.13 -6.86
C ALA A 673 -1.44 6.65 -7.09
N HIS A 674 -1.58 7.41 -5.99
CA HIS A 674 -1.53 8.87 -5.97
C HIS A 674 -0.15 9.33 -5.48
N PHE A 675 0.35 10.42 -6.06
CA PHE A 675 1.57 11.10 -5.62
C PHE A 675 1.24 12.36 -4.83
N THR A 676 2.04 12.64 -3.80
CA THR A 676 1.95 13.86 -2.97
C THR A 676 3.35 14.39 -2.72
N CYS A 677 3.49 15.65 -2.33
CA CYS A 677 4.78 16.21 -1.98
C CYS A 677 4.77 16.92 -0.62
N ARG A 678 5.98 17.18 -0.12
CA ARG A 678 6.24 18.21 0.88
C ARG A 678 7.19 19.23 0.28
N VAL A 679 6.93 20.51 0.50
CA VAL A 679 7.79 21.65 0.14
C VAL A 679 8.48 22.16 1.39
N VAL A 680 9.75 22.55 1.27
CA VAL A 680 10.54 23.14 2.37
C VAL A 680 10.91 24.59 2.02
N ASP A 681 10.35 25.53 2.76
CA ASP A 681 10.57 26.97 2.57
C ASP A 681 11.95 27.43 3.10
N PRO A 682 12.41 28.68 2.85
CA PRO A 682 13.72 29.16 3.29
C PRO A 682 13.91 29.27 4.81
N SER A 683 12.83 29.39 5.59
CA SER A 683 12.86 29.35 7.05
C SER A 683 12.97 27.92 7.61
N GLY A 684 12.80 26.92 6.75
CA GLY A 684 12.71 25.51 7.12
C GLY A 684 11.28 25.05 7.43
N GLY A 685 10.25 25.87 7.20
CA GLY A 685 8.86 25.43 7.32
C GLY A 685 8.54 24.37 6.26
N VAL A 686 7.80 23.34 6.64
CA VAL A 686 7.47 22.19 5.79
C VAL A 686 5.96 22.08 5.60
N TRP A 687 5.58 22.00 4.32
CA TRP A 687 4.22 22.16 3.86
C TRP A 687 3.81 20.95 3.02
N TYR A 688 2.72 20.29 3.39
CA TYR A 688 2.16 19.14 2.68
C TYR A 688 1.21 19.57 1.55
N HIS A 689 1.24 18.84 0.44
CA HIS A 689 0.39 19.09 -0.71
C HIS A 689 0.04 17.80 -1.45
N ASP A 690 -1.25 17.61 -1.77
CA ASP A 690 -1.74 16.47 -2.54
C ASP A 690 -2.57 16.82 -3.79
N GLY A 691 -2.86 18.10 -4.01
CA GLY A 691 -3.60 18.64 -5.16
C GLY A 691 -5.07 18.23 -5.24
N ALA A 692 -5.49 17.19 -4.52
CA ALA A 692 -6.80 16.56 -4.58
C ALA A 692 -7.73 17.01 -3.44
N VAL A 693 -7.16 17.21 -2.25
CA VAL A 693 -7.81 17.75 -1.05
C VAL A 693 -7.28 19.15 -0.74
N THR A 694 -5.97 19.37 -0.91
CA THR A 694 -5.35 20.68 -0.65
C THR A 694 -5.64 21.73 -1.74
N GLY A 695 -6.10 21.30 -2.93
CA GLY A 695 -6.44 22.22 -4.02
C GLY A 695 -5.22 23.00 -4.51
N ARG A 696 -5.31 24.35 -4.50
CA ARG A 696 -4.19 25.26 -4.81
C ARG A 696 -3.23 25.42 -3.62
N ASP A 697 -3.76 25.25 -2.42
CA ASP A 697 -3.09 25.58 -1.17
C ASP A 697 -2.15 24.45 -0.72
N VAL A 698 -1.39 24.74 0.33
CA VAL A 698 -0.50 23.79 1.00
C VAL A 698 -0.78 23.82 2.51
N GLU A 699 -0.80 22.66 3.16
CA GLU A 699 -1.06 22.56 4.60
C GLU A 699 0.28 22.63 5.36
N TYR A 700 0.49 23.62 6.23
CA TYR A 700 1.67 23.67 7.11
C TYR A 700 1.66 22.50 8.09
N GLU A 701 2.76 21.73 8.16
CA GLU A 701 2.89 20.62 9.11
C GLU A 701 3.81 20.96 10.29
N SER A 702 5.04 21.44 10.02
CA SER A 702 6.06 21.63 11.06
C SER A 702 7.29 22.40 10.54
N LEU A 703 8.20 22.73 11.47
CA LEU A 703 9.54 23.25 11.16
C LEU A 703 10.56 22.10 11.01
N LEU A 704 11.48 22.23 10.06
CA LEU A 704 12.59 21.30 9.82
C LEU A 704 13.69 21.46 10.88
N VAL A 705 13.59 20.72 11.98
CA VAL A 705 14.57 20.74 13.07
C VAL A 705 15.74 19.81 12.76
N GLY A 706 16.98 20.25 12.99
CA GLY A 706 18.17 19.40 12.82
C GLY A 706 18.29 18.34 13.93
N GLY A 707 18.21 17.06 13.57
CA GLY A 707 18.34 15.95 14.52
C GLY A 707 17.72 14.64 14.01
N ASP A 708 17.58 13.67 14.92
CA ASP A 708 16.91 12.38 14.65
C ASP A 708 15.37 12.45 14.76
N ASP A 709 14.82 13.59 15.20
CA ASP A 709 13.36 13.83 15.35
C ASP A 709 12.59 13.95 14.02
N ASN A 710 13.27 13.82 12.88
CA ASN A 710 12.70 13.88 11.53
C ASN A 710 11.96 12.59 11.10
N ALA A 711 11.43 11.81 12.06
CA ALA A 711 10.74 10.55 11.80
C ALA A 711 9.52 10.68 10.86
N TRP A 712 8.92 11.86 10.78
CA TRP A 712 7.75 12.16 9.94
C TRP A 712 8.10 12.33 8.44
N LEU A 713 9.30 12.86 8.12
CA LEU A 713 9.88 12.88 6.75
C LEU A 713 10.13 11.47 6.19
N ASN A 714 10.16 10.45 7.07
CA ASN A 714 10.32 9.06 6.68
C ASN A 714 8.99 8.32 6.42
N HIS A 715 7.84 8.89 6.80
CA HIS A 715 6.58 8.13 6.87
C HIS A 715 5.44 8.66 5.98
N GLY A 716 5.45 9.95 5.61
CA GLY A 716 4.35 10.56 4.85
C GLY A 716 2.98 10.44 5.54
N PRO A 717 1.86 10.67 4.82
CA PRO A 717 0.58 10.09 5.21
C PRO A 717 0.67 8.56 5.18
N GLN A 718 -0.19 7.85 5.91
CA GLN A 718 -0.16 6.38 5.91
C GLN A 718 -0.24 5.79 4.49
N ASP A 719 0.47 4.67 4.28
CA ASP A 719 0.60 3.94 3.01
C ASP A 719 1.41 4.65 1.90
N TYR A 720 1.90 5.87 2.14
CA TYR A 720 2.85 6.55 1.27
C TYR A 720 4.29 6.13 1.59
N ARG A 721 5.08 5.89 0.54
CA ARG A 721 6.55 5.83 0.61
C ARG A 721 7.13 7.08 -0.01
N ARG A 722 8.16 7.66 0.62
CA ARG A 722 9.03 8.64 -0.05
C ARG A 722 9.70 7.97 -1.26
N VAL A 723 9.85 8.69 -2.37
CA VAL A 723 10.46 8.19 -3.61
C VAL A 723 11.66 9.04 -4.01
N TYR A 724 11.57 10.36 -3.88
CA TYR A 724 12.67 11.30 -4.16
C TYR A 724 12.80 12.37 -3.07
N ALA A 725 14.03 12.75 -2.74
CA ALA A 725 14.35 14.01 -2.07
C ALA A 725 14.98 15.00 -3.06
N ILE A 726 14.45 16.22 -3.10
CA ILE A 726 14.89 17.26 -4.04
C ILE A 726 15.73 18.28 -3.28
N TYR A 727 17.01 18.37 -3.64
CA TYR A 727 17.98 19.32 -3.11
C TYR A 727 18.29 20.39 -4.16
N ALA A 728 18.41 21.64 -3.72
CA ALA A 728 18.64 22.79 -4.58
C ALA A 728 19.78 23.67 -4.05
N ARG A 729 20.63 24.16 -4.97
CA ARG A 729 21.74 25.06 -4.71
C ARG A 729 21.26 26.52 -4.68
N LEU A 730 21.41 27.21 -3.55
CA LEU A 730 20.93 28.59 -3.37
C LEU A 730 21.96 29.69 -3.66
N GLN A 731 23.23 29.31 -3.86
CA GLN A 731 24.34 30.18 -4.24
C GLN A 731 25.13 29.54 -5.39
#